data_AF-A0A933H1L3-F1
#
_entry.id   AF-A0A933H1L3-F1
#
_cell.length_a   1.000
_cell.length_b   1.000
_cell.length_c   1.000
_cell.angle_alpha   90.00
_cell.angle_beta   90.00
_cell.angle_gamma   90.00
#
_symmetry.space_group_name_H-M   'P 1'
#
loop_
_entity.id
_entity.type
_entity.pdbx_description
1 polymer ?
#
loop_
_entity_poly.entity_id
_entity_poly.type
_entity_poly.pdbx_seq_one_letter_code
_entity_poly.pdbx_strand_id
1 'polypeptide(L)'
;MSGANSCFGDVMVVGGGISGIQAALDLATTGYKVYMVEKAPAIGGKMAQLDKTFPTNDCSMCIESPKFIECDRHPNVEILTYTEIDRVEGKAGDFTVTVARKPRYVDEEVCTGCTTCAEYCPVRVPDPFNQGLSDSKAIHIYFSQAVPLVPYIDGACVYLTDEKCSICEGVCKNKAIDLHKGAKKEEIKVGAIVLAPGFSPFDPRPRGDYGYGSIENVVTSLDFERLLCATGPHEGEILRPSDKEHPRKIAWIHCVGSRQVLEGGHSYCSSVCCSYIQKQVILAKDHDAGTEATIFHNDVRSHGKDFERFYQRAAQLPGVRFIRSYVSIGREIPSTKNVTIRYATADEGVKEEEFDLVVLGIGLGPPVDGPRLAGQFGIELDLHGFCKTDPANPLETTRPGVFASGAFLGPMDIPESVATASGAGALASALLKYRRGKLARERIYPPERDVSKEEVRVGVFACHCGANIGRVVDIPSLVEYASTLGHVAHAEEGLFICSTDAAEQISSTIKEKGLNRVVVAACTPRTHEPLFRDTLREGGINQYFFDMANIREHCSWVHSKQKEEATAKARDIVRMSVARAARLKPLREFELPVTKAALVVGGGLAGMTSALSIANQGFEVALVEKDSDLGGMARRVHRTLDGMDVQATVHDLVRKVYKHSSIRVFH
;
A
#
# COMPACT_ATOMS: atom_id res chain seq x y z
N MET A 1 32.28 -6.68 38.47
CA MET A 1 30.82 -6.57 38.55
C MET A 1 30.31 -6.28 37.15
N SER A 2 30.05 -7.35 36.42
CA SER A 2 29.62 -7.38 35.02
C SER A 2 28.30 -8.16 35.00
N GLY A 3 27.19 -7.46 34.81
CA GLY A 3 25.87 -8.11 34.77
C GLY A 3 24.74 -7.10 34.64
N ALA A 4 23.94 -7.28 33.57
CA ALA A 4 22.60 -6.74 33.37
C ALA A 4 22.44 -5.26 32.93
N ASN A 5 23.06 -4.86 31.80
CA ASN A 5 22.58 -3.68 31.06
C ASN A 5 22.40 -3.90 29.55
N SER A 6 22.20 -5.15 29.10
CA SER A 6 21.76 -5.41 27.74
C SER A 6 20.25 -5.28 27.62
N CYS A 7 19.78 -4.04 27.67
CA CYS A 7 18.46 -3.62 27.22
C CYS A 7 18.28 -3.96 25.72
N PHE A 8 17.67 -5.08 25.35
CA PHE A 8 17.38 -5.35 23.92
C PHE A 8 15.90 -5.51 23.62
N GLY A 9 15.32 -4.52 22.93
CA GLY A 9 14.32 -4.81 21.91
C GLY A 9 13.56 -3.58 21.40
N ASP A 10 13.91 -3.22 20.17
CA ASP A 10 13.03 -2.60 19.17
C ASP A 10 12.02 -3.64 18.65
N VAL A 11 11.20 -3.31 17.67
CA VAL A 11 10.24 -4.25 17.07
C VAL A 11 10.68 -4.62 15.66
N MET A 12 10.59 -5.89 15.27
CA MET A 12 10.75 -6.27 13.86
C MET A 12 9.39 -6.41 13.21
N VAL A 13 9.21 -5.79 12.04
CA VAL A 13 8.07 -5.99 11.15
C VAL A 13 8.58 -6.71 9.90
N VAL A 14 7.95 -7.83 9.54
CA VAL A 14 8.37 -8.69 8.43
C VAL A 14 7.33 -8.63 7.32
N GLY A 15 7.70 -8.01 6.20
CA GLY A 15 6.83 -7.66 5.09
C GLY A 15 6.52 -6.16 5.08
N GLY A 16 6.85 -5.49 3.99
CA GLY A 16 6.69 -4.07 3.74
C GLY A 16 5.47 -3.73 2.87
N GLY A 17 4.41 -4.54 2.90
CA GLY A 17 3.12 -4.13 2.33
C GLY A 17 2.37 -3.16 3.26
N ILE A 18 1.20 -2.68 2.86
CA ILE A 18 0.39 -1.72 3.64
C ILE A 18 0.19 -2.09 5.12
N SER A 19 0.03 -3.39 5.42
CA SER A 19 -0.08 -3.91 6.79
C SER A 19 1.20 -3.70 7.59
N GLY A 20 2.36 -4.05 7.01
CA GLY A 20 3.65 -3.88 7.68
C GLY A 20 4.03 -2.41 7.84
N ILE A 21 3.78 -1.60 6.80
CA ILE A 21 3.97 -0.14 6.83
C ILE A 21 3.16 0.48 7.97
N GLN A 22 1.87 0.13 8.08
CA GLN A 22 1.03 0.63 9.17
C GLN A 22 1.56 0.22 10.54
N ALA A 23 1.91 -1.07 10.72
CA ALA A 23 2.44 -1.56 11.99
C ALA A 23 3.74 -0.83 12.36
N ALA A 24 4.63 -0.61 11.40
CA ALA A 24 5.88 0.10 11.61
C ALA A 24 5.65 1.55 12.03
N LEU A 25 4.77 2.29 11.33
CA LEU A 25 4.43 3.67 11.67
C LEU A 25 3.79 3.81 13.05
N ASP A 26 2.82 2.94 13.38
CA ASP A 26 2.14 2.99 14.68
C ASP A 26 3.12 2.73 15.84
N LEU A 27 3.97 1.72 15.70
CA LEU A 27 5.00 1.40 16.70
C LEU A 27 6.04 2.50 16.80
N ALA A 28 6.50 3.03 15.67
CA ALA A 28 7.53 4.05 15.64
C ALA A 28 7.05 5.37 16.25
N THR A 29 5.82 5.78 15.91
CA THR A 29 5.15 6.96 16.48
C THR A 29 4.89 6.82 17.98
N THR A 30 4.62 5.59 18.44
CA THR A 30 4.44 5.28 19.87
C THR A 30 5.76 5.31 20.65
N GLY A 31 6.91 5.40 19.96
CA GLY A 31 8.23 5.56 20.56
C GLY A 31 9.07 4.29 20.64
N TYR A 32 8.86 3.32 19.75
CA TYR A 32 9.76 2.19 19.56
C TYR A 32 10.66 2.44 18.35
N LYS A 33 11.90 1.97 18.35
CA LYS A 33 12.59 1.78 17.06
C LYS A 33 12.07 0.49 16.42
N VAL A 34 12.02 0.48 15.10
CA VAL A 34 11.40 -0.55 14.28
C VAL A 34 12.36 -0.94 13.15
N TYR A 35 12.55 -2.24 12.97
CA TYR A 35 13.25 -2.81 11.81
C TYR A 35 12.20 -3.40 10.88
N MET A 36 12.03 -2.83 9.68
CA MET A 36 11.10 -3.33 8.68
C MET A 36 11.86 -4.13 7.62
N VAL A 37 11.66 -5.45 7.59
CA VAL A 37 12.33 -6.35 6.65
C VAL A 37 11.41 -6.66 5.48
N GLU A 38 11.84 -6.37 4.25
CA GLU A 38 11.11 -6.63 3.01
C GLU A 38 11.99 -7.43 2.04
N LYS A 39 11.44 -8.52 1.51
CA LYS A 39 12.13 -9.43 0.58
C LYS A 39 12.27 -8.83 -0.82
N ALA A 40 11.30 -8.02 -1.24
CA ALA A 40 11.31 -7.29 -2.48
C ALA A 40 12.32 -6.13 -2.43
N PRO A 41 12.77 -5.62 -3.58
CA PRO A 41 13.67 -4.47 -3.64
C PRO A 41 13.05 -3.14 -3.16
N ALA A 42 11.75 -3.10 -2.87
CA ALA A 42 11.07 -1.92 -2.34
C ALA A 42 9.85 -2.32 -1.51
N ILE A 43 9.43 -1.44 -0.60
CA ILE A 43 8.16 -1.58 0.13
C ILE A 43 6.96 -1.21 -0.77
N GLY A 44 5.75 -1.60 -0.37
CA GLY A 44 4.47 -1.35 -1.04
C GLY A 44 3.63 -2.60 -1.29
N GLY A 45 4.26 -3.77 -1.35
CA GLY A 45 3.57 -5.04 -1.53
C GLY A 45 2.62 -5.03 -2.74
N LYS A 46 1.44 -5.64 -2.58
CA LYS A 46 0.43 -5.74 -3.65
C LYS A 46 -0.40 -4.48 -3.85
N MET A 47 -0.53 -3.63 -2.83
CA MET A 47 -1.30 -2.38 -2.95
C MET A 47 -0.65 -1.43 -3.96
N ALA A 48 0.68 -1.39 -4.00
CA ALA A 48 1.45 -0.63 -4.97
C ALA A 48 1.17 -1.02 -6.43
N GLN A 49 0.74 -2.26 -6.68
CA GLN A 49 0.42 -2.73 -8.03
C GLN A 49 -0.98 -2.31 -8.49
N LEU A 50 -1.87 -1.92 -7.58
CA LEU A 50 -3.25 -1.54 -7.91
C LEU A 50 -3.28 -0.14 -8.53
N ASP A 51 -4.25 0.15 -9.40
CA ASP A 51 -4.48 1.53 -9.86
C ASP A 51 -5.30 2.33 -8.83
N LYS A 52 -6.49 1.82 -8.49
CA LYS A 52 -7.38 2.39 -7.46
C LYS A 52 -7.82 1.36 -6.44
N THR A 53 -8.47 1.83 -5.38
CA THR A 53 -8.95 1.01 -4.26
C THR A 53 -10.46 1.15 -4.07
N PHE A 54 -11.16 0.05 -3.83
CA PHE A 54 -12.59 0.06 -3.52
C PHE A 54 -12.80 0.33 -2.01
N PRO A 55 -13.99 0.83 -1.61
CA PRO A 55 -15.12 1.26 -2.42
C PRO A 55 -15.03 2.73 -2.86
N THR A 56 -13.99 3.46 -2.46
CA THR A 56 -13.88 4.91 -2.70
C THR A 56 -13.41 5.28 -4.11
N ASN A 57 -12.77 4.34 -4.81
CA ASN A 57 -12.02 4.58 -6.05
C ASN A 57 -10.88 5.60 -5.89
N ASP A 58 -10.31 5.70 -4.69
CA ASP A 58 -9.08 6.46 -4.50
C ASP A 58 -7.91 5.75 -5.19
N CYS A 59 -7.03 6.52 -5.83
CA CYS A 59 -5.78 5.99 -6.36
C CYS A 59 -4.95 5.36 -5.22
N SER A 60 -4.46 4.14 -5.43
CA SER A 60 -3.71 3.36 -4.43
C SER A 60 -2.50 4.15 -3.90
N MET A 61 -1.67 4.66 -4.81
CA MET A 61 -0.48 5.45 -4.50
C MET A 61 -0.79 6.72 -3.76
N CYS A 62 -1.98 7.30 -3.94
CA CYS A 62 -2.35 8.52 -3.21
C CYS A 62 -2.60 8.28 -1.72
N ILE A 63 -2.85 7.02 -1.34
CA ILE A 63 -2.95 6.58 0.04
C ILE A 63 -1.60 6.02 0.51
N GLU A 64 -0.89 5.32 -0.37
CA GLU A 64 0.32 4.58 -0.02
C GLU A 64 1.60 5.43 -0.01
N SER A 65 1.82 6.27 -1.03
CA SER A 65 3.03 7.08 -1.15
C SER A 65 3.30 8.01 0.04
N PRO A 66 2.29 8.68 0.64
CA PRO A 66 2.51 9.43 1.88
C PRO A 66 3.07 8.56 3.00
N LYS A 67 2.62 7.31 3.13
CA LYS A 67 3.11 6.37 4.15
C LYS A 67 4.51 5.86 3.83
N PHE A 68 4.86 5.69 2.55
CA PHE A 68 6.24 5.36 2.16
C PHE A 68 7.21 6.43 2.63
N ILE A 69 6.88 7.70 2.34
CA ILE A 69 7.72 8.83 2.74
C ILE A 69 7.73 8.99 4.25
N GLU A 70 6.58 8.82 4.91
CA GLU A 70 6.52 8.85 6.37
C GLU A 70 7.44 7.79 6.97
N CYS A 71 7.43 6.55 6.48
CA CYS A 71 8.34 5.49 6.91
C CYS A 71 9.81 5.84 6.65
N ASP A 72 10.13 6.26 5.43
CA ASP A 72 11.50 6.57 5.00
C ASP A 72 12.12 7.72 5.81
N ARG A 73 11.30 8.72 6.13
CA ARG A 73 11.69 9.89 6.94
C ARG A 73 11.56 9.67 8.45
N HIS A 74 10.99 8.55 8.88
CA HIS A 74 10.77 8.32 10.31
C HIS A 74 12.09 7.97 10.99
N PRO A 75 12.58 8.73 11.99
CA PRO A 75 13.89 8.52 12.62
C PRO A 75 14.01 7.18 13.39
N ASN A 76 12.87 6.52 13.59
CA ASN A 76 12.73 5.26 14.33
C ASN A 76 12.34 4.08 13.44
N VAL A 77 12.24 4.24 12.12
CA VAL A 77 12.01 3.12 11.20
C VAL A 77 13.30 2.89 10.41
N GLU A 78 13.83 1.67 10.48
CA GLU A 78 14.98 1.23 9.70
C GLU A 78 14.46 0.22 8.67
N ILE A 79 14.49 0.58 7.39
CA ILE A 79 13.97 -0.22 6.29
C ILE A 79 15.09 -1.09 5.73
N LEU A 80 14.89 -2.41 5.80
CA LEU A 80 15.79 -3.43 5.27
C LEU A 80 15.10 -4.12 4.09
N THR A 81 15.22 -3.51 2.91
CA THR A 81 14.69 -4.06 1.66
C THR A 81 15.67 -5.05 1.02
N TYR A 82 15.17 -5.83 0.06
CA TYR A 82 15.91 -6.92 -0.58
C TYR A 82 16.57 -7.87 0.43
N THR A 83 15.88 -8.09 1.54
CA THR A 83 16.39 -8.79 2.73
C THR A 83 15.39 -9.85 3.17
N GLU A 84 15.88 -11.04 3.47
CA GLU A 84 15.06 -12.16 3.94
C GLU A 84 15.45 -12.58 5.35
N ILE A 85 14.50 -13.21 6.04
CA ILE A 85 14.76 -13.84 7.33
C ILE A 85 15.52 -15.15 7.07
N ASP A 86 16.61 -15.37 7.80
CA ASP A 86 17.40 -16.61 7.74
C ASP A 86 17.05 -17.50 8.94
N ARG A 87 17.11 -16.95 10.16
CA ARG A 87 16.88 -17.68 11.42
C ARG A 87 16.31 -16.78 12.53
N VAL A 88 15.47 -17.33 13.40
CA VAL A 88 14.90 -16.63 14.56
C VAL A 88 15.05 -17.46 15.83
N GLU A 89 15.78 -16.93 16.79
CA GLU A 89 16.08 -17.57 18.08
C GLU A 89 15.57 -16.71 19.24
N GLY A 90 15.39 -17.33 20.41
CA GLY A 90 14.95 -16.64 21.62
C GLY A 90 13.44 -16.70 21.88
N LYS A 91 12.95 -15.77 22.70
CA LYS A 91 11.59 -15.77 23.24
C LYS A 91 11.03 -14.34 23.35
N ALA A 92 9.73 -14.21 23.62
CA ALA A 92 9.08 -12.92 23.85
C ALA A 92 9.93 -12.00 24.76
N GLY A 93 10.24 -10.81 24.28
CA GLY A 93 11.08 -9.80 24.95
C GLY A 93 12.58 -9.87 24.64
N ASP A 94 13.08 -10.96 24.05
CA ASP A 94 14.49 -11.21 23.78
C ASP A 94 14.67 -12.21 22.60
N PHE A 95 14.46 -11.72 21.38
CA PHE A 95 14.71 -12.46 20.15
C PHE A 95 16.01 -12.00 19.49
N THR A 96 16.73 -12.95 18.88
CA THR A 96 17.81 -12.69 17.93
C THR A 96 17.36 -13.17 16.56
N VAL A 97 17.31 -12.26 15.60
CA VAL A 97 16.93 -12.53 14.22
C VAL A 97 18.17 -12.39 13.33
N THR A 98 18.53 -13.46 12.64
CA THR A 98 19.52 -13.39 11.56
C THR A 98 18.78 -13.07 10.26
N VAL A 99 19.18 -11.98 9.60
CA VAL A 99 18.67 -11.58 8.29
C VAL A 99 19.75 -11.73 7.23
N ALA A 100 19.33 -12.05 6.01
CA ALA A 100 20.19 -12.22 4.84
C ALA A 100 19.80 -11.17 3.78
N ARG A 101 20.66 -10.18 3.59
CA ARG A 101 20.50 -9.12 2.60
C ARG A 101 21.11 -9.58 1.27
N LYS A 102 20.28 -9.63 0.24
CA LYS A 102 20.71 -9.95 -1.12
C LYS A 102 21.52 -8.77 -1.68
N PRO A 103 22.56 -9.01 -2.48
CA PRO A 103 23.34 -7.93 -3.07
C PRO A 103 22.49 -7.22 -4.13
N ARG A 104 22.24 -5.92 -3.96
CA ARG A 104 21.72 -5.08 -5.05
C ARG A 104 22.75 -4.85 -6.14
N TYR A 105 24.03 -5.03 -5.81
CA TYR A 105 25.19 -4.58 -6.59
C TYR A 105 25.24 -3.07 -6.79
N VAL A 106 24.47 -2.33 -5.99
CA VAL A 106 24.37 -0.87 -5.98
C VAL A 106 24.48 -0.44 -4.52
N ASP A 107 25.36 0.51 -4.24
CA ASP A 107 25.51 1.16 -2.96
C ASP A 107 24.36 2.15 -2.73
N GLU A 108 23.51 1.84 -1.75
CA GLU A 108 22.31 2.62 -1.45
C GLU A 108 22.64 4.01 -0.89
N GLU A 109 23.80 4.20 -0.25
CA GLU A 109 24.19 5.50 0.31
C GLU A 109 24.73 6.48 -0.74
N VAL A 110 25.19 5.95 -1.89
CA VAL A 110 25.83 6.73 -2.96
C VAL A 110 24.91 6.88 -4.18
N CYS A 111 23.96 5.97 -4.35
CA CYS A 111 23.04 6.00 -5.48
C CYS A 111 22.06 7.16 -5.36
N THR A 112 21.82 7.85 -6.48
CA THR A 112 20.82 8.92 -6.61
C THR A 112 19.53 8.47 -7.28
N GLY A 113 19.42 7.21 -7.67
CA GLY A 113 18.24 6.71 -8.39
C GLY A 113 18.04 7.28 -9.79
N CYS A 114 19.05 7.93 -10.41
CA CYS A 114 18.90 8.63 -11.70
C CYS A 114 18.60 7.73 -12.92
N THR A 115 18.68 6.41 -12.77
CA THR A 115 18.38 5.39 -13.81
C THR A 115 19.21 5.41 -15.10
N THR A 116 20.24 6.26 -15.24
CA THR A 116 21.14 6.24 -16.42
C THR A 116 21.71 4.84 -16.68
N CYS A 117 22.04 4.08 -15.64
CA CYS A 117 22.52 2.71 -15.78
C CYS A 117 21.52 1.76 -16.48
N ALA A 118 20.22 1.96 -16.29
CA ALA A 118 19.17 1.16 -16.92
C ALA A 118 19.08 1.46 -18.43
N GLU A 119 19.20 2.73 -18.83
CA GLU A 119 19.14 3.16 -20.24
C GLU A 119 20.20 2.44 -21.10
N TYR A 120 21.42 2.30 -20.57
CA TYR A 120 22.55 1.67 -21.25
C TYR A 120 22.60 0.14 -21.10
N CYS A 121 21.73 -0.45 -20.27
CA CYS A 121 21.72 -1.90 -20.08
C CYS A 121 21.22 -2.60 -21.36
N PRO A 122 21.99 -3.54 -21.95
CA PRO A 122 21.59 -4.24 -23.16
C PRO A 122 20.58 -5.37 -22.90
N VAL A 123 20.50 -5.86 -21.66
CA VAL A 123 19.66 -7.00 -21.27
C VAL A 123 18.25 -6.53 -20.97
N ARG A 124 17.27 -7.20 -21.57
CA ARG A 124 15.85 -7.07 -21.22
C ARG A 124 15.42 -8.27 -20.41
N VAL A 125 14.62 -8.02 -19.38
CA VAL A 125 14.05 -9.04 -18.49
C VAL A 125 12.56 -8.78 -18.35
N PRO A 126 11.70 -9.80 -18.21
CA PRO A 126 10.28 -9.57 -17.93
C PRO A 126 10.11 -8.75 -16.65
N ASP A 127 9.25 -7.74 -16.67
CA ASP A 127 8.99 -6.88 -15.52
C ASP A 127 8.06 -7.58 -14.51
N PRO A 128 8.55 -8.03 -13.34
CA PRO A 128 7.72 -8.73 -12.37
C PRO A 128 6.64 -7.83 -11.73
N PHE A 129 6.90 -6.52 -11.62
CA PHE A 129 5.94 -5.56 -11.06
C PHE A 129 4.75 -5.36 -12.02
N ASN A 130 5.02 -5.32 -13.33
CA ASN A 130 4.01 -5.27 -14.39
C ASN A 130 3.51 -6.65 -14.84
N GLN A 131 3.66 -7.69 -14.02
CA GLN A 131 3.17 -9.06 -14.28
C GLN A 131 3.72 -9.70 -15.57
N GLY A 132 4.89 -9.25 -16.05
CA GLY A 132 5.47 -9.71 -17.30
C GLY A 132 4.75 -9.20 -18.56
N LEU A 133 3.83 -8.22 -18.43
CA LEU A 133 3.17 -7.57 -19.57
C LEU A 133 4.09 -6.62 -20.34
N SER A 134 5.22 -6.26 -19.74
CA SER A 134 6.29 -5.46 -20.33
C SER A 134 7.66 -6.00 -19.93
N ASP A 135 8.68 -5.53 -20.63
CA ASP A 135 10.07 -5.75 -20.27
C ASP A 135 10.60 -4.61 -19.40
N SER A 136 11.53 -4.95 -18.52
CA SER A 136 12.45 -4.06 -17.83
C SER A 136 13.89 -4.36 -18.25
N LYS A 137 14.85 -3.68 -17.63
CA LYS A 137 16.30 -3.87 -17.84
C LYS A 137 16.89 -4.72 -16.73
N ALA A 138 18.00 -5.41 -16.96
CA ALA A 138 18.60 -6.21 -15.88
C ALA A 138 18.95 -5.35 -14.65
N ILE A 139 19.43 -4.10 -14.84
CA ILE A 139 19.50 -3.11 -13.76
C ILE A 139 18.33 -2.13 -13.87
N HIS A 140 17.45 -2.09 -12.87
CA HIS A 140 16.27 -1.21 -12.87
C HIS A 140 15.77 -0.91 -11.46
N ILE A 141 14.94 0.12 -11.34
CA ILE A 141 14.15 0.42 -10.14
C ILE A 141 12.87 -0.43 -10.17
N TYR A 142 12.48 -0.98 -9.02
CA TYR A 142 11.36 -1.93 -8.94
C TYR A 142 10.00 -1.36 -9.41
N PHE A 143 9.72 -0.10 -9.08
CA PHE A 143 8.62 0.70 -9.64
C PHE A 143 8.90 2.20 -9.42
N SER A 144 8.20 3.09 -10.13
CA SER A 144 8.56 4.51 -10.22
C SER A 144 8.57 5.29 -8.90
N GLN A 145 7.80 4.86 -7.89
CA GLN A 145 7.73 5.48 -6.56
C GLN A 145 8.29 4.55 -5.46
N ALA A 146 9.21 3.66 -5.83
CA ALA A 146 9.82 2.70 -4.93
C ALA A 146 10.53 3.39 -3.75
N VAL A 147 10.35 2.82 -2.56
CA VAL A 147 11.15 3.16 -1.38
C VAL A 147 11.91 1.91 -0.90
N PRO A 148 13.25 1.95 -0.86
CA PRO A 148 14.12 3.04 -1.34
C PRO A 148 14.11 3.16 -2.87
N LEU A 149 14.36 4.37 -3.39
CA LEU A 149 14.44 4.65 -4.83
C LEU A 149 15.82 4.25 -5.40
N VAL A 150 16.20 2.99 -5.21
CA VAL A 150 17.52 2.47 -5.59
C VAL A 150 17.36 1.29 -6.55
N PRO A 151 18.06 1.30 -7.71
CA PRO A 151 18.02 0.16 -8.63
C PRO A 151 18.64 -1.09 -8.02
N TYR A 152 18.23 -2.24 -8.53
CA TYR A 152 18.85 -3.54 -8.24
C TYR A 152 19.18 -4.25 -9.55
N ILE A 153 20.11 -5.19 -9.50
CA ILE A 153 20.48 -6.02 -10.65
C ILE A 153 19.81 -7.38 -10.56
N ASP A 154 19.06 -7.72 -11.60
CA ASP A 154 18.42 -9.01 -11.81
C ASP A 154 19.44 -10.11 -12.14
N GLY A 155 19.12 -11.36 -11.75
CA GLY A 155 19.99 -12.52 -11.95
C GLY A 155 20.30 -12.84 -13.42
N ALA A 156 19.48 -12.36 -14.37
CA ALA A 156 19.74 -12.51 -15.81
C ALA A 156 20.82 -11.54 -16.34
N CYS A 157 21.44 -10.72 -15.49
CA CYS A 157 22.54 -9.84 -15.88
C CYS A 157 23.73 -10.64 -16.43
N VAL A 158 24.20 -10.27 -17.63
CA VAL A 158 25.33 -10.92 -18.32
C VAL A 158 26.63 -10.87 -17.50
N TYR A 159 26.80 -9.89 -16.62
CA TYR A 159 27.93 -9.92 -15.69
C TYR A 159 27.79 -11.03 -14.65
N LEU A 160 26.61 -11.20 -14.07
CA LEU A 160 26.37 -12.19 -13.01
C LEU A 160 26.38 -13.62 -13.55
N THR A 161 26.11 -13.81 -14.85
CA THR A 161 26.16 -15.14 -15.50
C THR A 161 27.53 -15.46 -16.09
N ASP A 162 28.15 -14.49 -16.79
CA ASP A 162 29.30 -14.71 -17.68
C ASP A 162 30.48 -13.76 -17.41
N GLU A 163 30.35 -12.79 -16.50
CA GLU A 163 31.35 -11.75 -16.18
C GLU A 163 31.79 -10.86 -17.37
N LYS A 164 30.98 -10.78 -18.44
CA LYS A 164 31.35 -10.11 -19.70
C LYS A 164 30.93 -8.65 -19.84
N CYS A 165 30.05 -8.12 -18.99
CA CYS A 165 29.43 -6.80 -19.19
C CYS A 165 29.57 -5.89 -17.97
N SER A 166 30.24 -4.73 -18.10
CA SER A 166 30.37 -3.73 -17.02
C SER A 166 29.90 -2.33 -17.43
N ILE A 167 29.04 -2.24 -18.45
CA ILE A 167 28.58 -0.96 -19.03
C ILE A 167 27.94 -0.07 -17.96
N CYS A 168 27.06 -0.63 -17.12
CA CYS A 168 26.34 0.11 -16.09
C CYS A 168 27.29 0.79 -15.10
N GLU A 169 28.37 0.11 -14.69
CA GLU A 169 29.41 0.64 -13.83
C GLU A 169 30.13 1.83 -14.48
N GLY A 170 30.49 1.71 -15.77
CA GLY A 170 31.16 2.76 -16.52
C GLY A 170 30.34 4.03 -16.74
N VAL A 171 29.01 3.92 -16.87
CA VAL A 171 28.12 5.10 -17.05
C VAL A 171 27.66 5.72 -15.73
N CYS A 172 27.84 5.03 -14.60
CA CYS A 172 27.43 5.52 -13.29
C CYS A 172 28.38 6.62 -12.77
N LYS A 173 28.02 7.89 -13.02
CA LYS A 173 28.82 9.07 -12.58
C LYS A 173 29.13 9.07 -11.08
N ASN A 174 28.20 8.60 -10.25
CA ASN A 174 28.37 8.55 -8.79
C ASN A 174 29.19 7.35 -8.31
N LYS A 175 29.57 6.42 -9.19
CA LYS A 175 30.28 5.18 -8.84
C LYS A 175 29.60 4.35 -7.74
N ALA A 176 28.27 4.30 -7.77
CA ALA A 176 27.47 3.53 -6.82
C ALA A 176 27.39 2.04 -7.15
N ILE A 177 27.71 1.62 -8.38
CA ILE A 177 27.58 0.22 -8.81
C ILE A 177 28.85 -0.55 -8.46
N ASP A 178 28.67 -1.67 -7.77
CA ASP A 178 29.74 -2.60 -7.41
C ASP A 178 29.24 -4.03 -7.64
N LEU A 179 29.65 -4.60 -8.78
CA LEU A 179 29.24 -5.92 -9.24
C LEU A 179 29.89 -7.08 -8.47
N HIS A 180 30.90 -6.78 -7.64
CA HIS A 180 31.59 -7.77 -6.82
C HIS A 180 30.99 -7.94 -5.42
N LYS A 181 30.02 -7.11 -5.02
CA LYS A 181 29.35 -7.23 -3.72
C LYS A 181 28.61 -8.56 -3.58
N GLY A 182 28.84 -9.23 -2.45
CA GLY A 182 28.14 -10.47 -2.07
C GLY A 182 26.98 -10.24 -1.10
N ALA A 183 26.21 -11.30 -0.86
CA ALA A 183 25.17 -11.29 0.17
C ALA A 183 25.77 -11.07 1.56
N LYS A 184 25.06 -10.32 2.40
CA LYS A 184 25.48 -10.03 3.79
C LYS A 184 24.48 -10.63 4.77
N LYS A 185 24.99 -11.28 5.82
CA LYS A 185 24.18 -11.68 6.97
C LYS A 185 24.44 -10.75 8.15
N GLU A 186 23.41 -10.43 8.89
CA GLU A 186 23.50 -9.63 10.11
C GLU A 186 22.50 -10.11 11.16
N GLU A 187 22.85 -9.93 12.43
CA GLU A 187 22.01 -10.29 13.57
C GLU A 187 21.36 -9.03 14.17
N ILE A 188 20.05 -9.07 14.34
CA ILE A 188 19.24 -7.98 14.88
C ILE A 188 18.51 -8.49 16.12
N LYS A 189 18.62 -7.76 17.23
CA LYS A 189 17.96 -8.10 18.49
C LYS A 189 16.67 -7.31 18.66
N VAL A 190 15.55 -8.00 18.84
CA VAL A 190 14.22 -7.40 18.97
C VAL A 190 13.41 -8.01 20.11
N GLY A 191 12.46 -7.25 20.64
CA GLY A 191 11.61 -7.71 21.74
C GLY A 191 10.33 -8.40 21.28
N ALA A 192 9.84 -8.03 20.10
CA ALA A 192 8.63 -8.54 19.50
C ALA A 192 8.77 -8.55 17.98
N ILE A 193 7.97 -9.38 17.33
CA ILE A 193 7.94 -9.54 15.88
C ILE A 193 6.48 -9.43 15.40
N VAL A 194 6.24 -8.66 14.35
CA VAL A 194 4.96 -8.61 13.63
C VAL A 194 5.17 -9.18 12.23
N LEU A 195 4.46 -10.26 11.90
CA LEU A 195 4.47 -10.90 10.59
C LEU A 195 3.37 -10.30 9.70
N ALA A 196 3.76 -9.71 8.59
CA ALA A 196 2.90 -9.13 7.57
C ALA A 196 3.33 -9.52 6.14
N PRO A 197 3.62 -10.81 5.83
CA PRO A 197 4.12 -11.23 4.51
C PRO A 197 3.09 -11.12 3.38
N GLY A 198 1.83 -10.78 3.69
CA GLY A 198 0.76 -10.58 2.72
C GLY A 198 0.13 -11.90 2.26
N PHE A 199 -0.09 -12.02 0.95
CA PHE A 199 -0.73 -13.16 0.30
C PHE A 199 -0.08 -13.41 -1.07
N SER A 200 -0.39 -14.55 -1.69
CA SER A 200 -0.01 -14.83 -3.08
C SER A 200 -1.24 -14.85 -3.99
N PRO A 201 -1.27 -14.09 -5.10
CA PRO A 201 -2.35 -14.19 -6.07
C PRO A 201 -2.41 -15.61 -6.63
N PHE A 202 -3.62 -16.13 -6.83
CA PHE A 202 -3.81 -17.44 -7.44
C PHE A 202 -3.29 -17.44 -8.88
N ASP A 203 -2.48 -18.44 -9.23
CA ASP A 203 -1.96 -18.64 -10.59
C ASP A 203 -2.87 -19.63 -11.35
N PRO A 204 -3.61 -19.20 -12.39
CA PRO A 204 -4.47 -20.10 -13.15
C PRO A 204 -3.73 -21.02 -14.13
N ARG A 205 -2.45 -20.78 -14.44
CA ARG A 205 -1.70 -21.53 -15.46
C ARG A 205 -1.70 -23.05 -15.23
N PRO A 206 -1.46 -23.57 -14.00
CA PRO A 206 -1.41 -25.01 -13.77
C PRO A 206 -2.73 -25.73 -14.03
N ARG A 207 -3.87 -25.03 -13.97
CA ARG A 207 -5.17 -25.64 -14.28
C ARG A 207 -5.42 -25.78 -15.77
N GLY A 208 -4.90 -24.86 -16.59
CA GLY A 208 -5.04 -24.84 -18.06
C GLY A 208 -6.46 -24.60 -18.60
N ASP A 209 -7.51 -24.76 -17.80
CA ASP A 209 -8.92 -24.70 -18.21
C ASP A 209 -9.47 -23.28 -18.40
N TYR A 210 -8.77 -22.27 -17.87
CA TYR A 210 -9.10 -20.85 -18.08
C TYR A 210 -8.35 -20.20 -19.24
N GLY A 211 -7.47 -20.91 -19.96
CA GLY A 211 -6.73 -20.34 -21.09
C GLY A 211 -5.69 -19.27 -20.75
N TYR A 212 -5.45 -18.98 -19.46
CA TYR A 212 -4.42 -18.02 -19.04
C TYR A 212 -3.01 -18.54 -19.36
N GLY A 213 -2.20 -17.70 -20.02
CA GLY A 213 -0.86 -18.05 -20.49
C GLY A 213 -0.82 -18.76 -21.84
N SER A 214 -1.96 -19.21 -22.38
CA SER A 214 -2.06 -19.80 -23.73
C SER A 214 -2.89 -18.95 -24.71
N ILE A 215 -3.90 -18.23 -24.21
CA ILE A 215 -4.71 -17.28 -24.98
C ILE A 215 -4.33 -15.87 -24.52
N GLU A 216 -3.78 -15.07 -25.43
CA GLU A 216 -3.17 -13.76 -25.10
C GLU A 216 -4.18 -12.77 -24.51
N ASN A 217 -5.43 -12.80 -24.97
CA ASN A 217 -6.50 -11.91 -24.49
C ASN A 217 -7.25 -12.45 -23.26
N VAL A 218 -6.69 -13.47 -22.58
CA VAL A 218 -7.10 -13.85 -21.24
C VAL A 218 -6.06 -13.32 -20.25
N VAL A 219 -6.49 -12.41 -19.39
CA VAL A 219 -5.64 -11.75 -18.38
C VAL A 219 -6.20 -12.00 -16.98
N THR A 220 -5.36 -11.95 -15.95
CA THR A 220 -5.84 -11.95 -14.57
C THR A 220 -6.35 -10.56 -14.16
N SER A 221 -7.09 -10.51 -13.06
CA SER A 221 -7.48 -9.24 -12.47
C SER A 221 -6.29 -8.39 -12.07
N LEU A 222 -5.16 -8.98 -11.67
CA LEU A 222 -3.95 -8.22 -11.33
C LEU A 222 -3.23 -7.70 -12.59
N ASP A 223 -3.23 -8.47 -13.68
CA ASP A 223 -2.79 -7.98 -15.00
C ASP A 223 -3.62 -6.76 -15.42
N PHE A 224 -4.94 -6.84 -15.26
CA PHE A 224 -5.85 -5.75 -15.58
C PHE A 224 -5.60 -4.49 -14.72
N GLU A 225 -5.21 -4.63 -13.44
CA GLU A 225 -4.75 -3.48 -12.64
C GLU A 225 -3.53 -2.80 -13.26
N ARG A 226 -2.57 -3.58 -13.77
CA ARG A 226 -1.39 -3.03 -14.42
C ARG A 226 -1.75 -2.34 -15.73
N LEU A 227 -2.64 -2.92 -16.54
CA LEU A 227 -3.15 -2.28 -17.77
C LEU A 227 -3.83 -0.94 -17.48
N LEU A 228 -4.64 -0.87 -16.41
CA LEU A 228 -5.32 0.36 -15.98
C LEU A 228 -4.38 1.44 -15.43
N CYS A 229 -3.21 1.05 -14.92
CA CYS A 229 -2.35 1.95 -14.17
C CYS A 229 -1.55 2.89 -15.09
N ALA A 230 -1.45 4.16 -14.72
CA ALA A 230 -0.65 5.14 -15.47
C ALA A 230 0.86 4.84 -15.48
N THR A 231 1.36 4.09 -14.49
CA THR A 231 2.75 3.56 -14.47
C THR A 231 2.82 2.11 -14.96
N GLY A 232 1.72 1.63 -15.55
CA GLY A 232 1.61 0.33 -16.17
C GLY A 232 2.25 0.27 -17.55
N PRO A 233 2.24 -0.91 -18.19
CA PRO A 233 2.89 -1.15 -19.48
C PRO A 233 2.30 -0.32 -20.63
N HIS A 234 1.08 0.19 -20.49
CA HIS A 234 0.33 0.92 -21.52
C HIS A 234 -0.12 2.31 -21.05
N GLU A 235 0.56 2.88 -20.04
CA GLU A 235 0.35 4.25 -19.55
C GLU A 235 -1.11 4.58 -19.14
N GLY A 236 -1.85 3.55 -18.72
CA GLY A 236 -3.24 3.64 -18.28
C GLY A 236 -4.29 3.42 -19.37
N GLU A 237 -3.86 3.12 -20.60
CA GLU A 237 -4.76 2.72 -21.68
C GLU A 237 -5.08 1.22 -21.62
N ILE A 238 -6.38 0.91 -21.65
CA ILE A 238 -6.85 -0.48 -21.64
C ILE A 238 -6.71 -1.04 -23.06
N LEU A 239 -5.59 -1.72 -23.31
CA LEU A 239 -5.27 -2.33 -24.61
C LEU A 239 -5.21 -3.86 -24.51
N ARG A 240 -5.72 -4.54 -25.52
CA ARG A 240 -5.65 -6.00 -25.66
C ARG A 240 -4.20 -6.45 -25.78
N PRO A 241 -3.75 -7.49 -25.04
CA PRO A 241 -2.37 -7.94 -25.13
C PRO A 241 -1.93 -8.33 -26.54
N SER A 242 -2.83 -8.90 -27.35
CA SER A 242 -2.49 -9.49 -28.66
C SER A 242 -2.21 -8.49 -29.77
N ASP A 243 -2.98 -7.40 -29.84
CA ASP A 243 -2.94 -6.45 -30.96
C ASP A 243 -2.87 -4.99 -30.53
N LYS A 244 -2.89 -4.72 -29.22
CA LYS A 244 -2.87 -3.38 -28.63
C LYS A 244 -4.05 -2.50 -29.04
N GLU A 245 -5.17 -3.10 -29.42
CA GLU A 245 -6.43 -2.39 -29.68
C GLU A 245 -7.29 -2.27 -28.42
N HIS A 246 -8.15 -1.25 -28.36
CA HIS A 246 -9.09 -1.09 -27.25
C HIS A 246 -10.20 -2.16 -27.29
N PRO A 247 -10.41 -2.92 -26.19
CA PRO A 247 -11.50 -3.87 -26.12
C PRO A 247 -12.84 -3.15 -25.91
N ARG A 248 -13.83 -3.45 -26.74
CA ARG A 248 -15.20 -2.92 -26.58
C ARG A 248 -16.03 -3.81 -25.68
N LYS A 249 -15.81 -5.12 -25.70
CA LYS A 249 -16.61 -6.10 -24.98
C LYS A 249 -15.73 -6.96 -24.07
N ILE A 250 -15.88 -6.78 -22.76
CA ILE A 250 -15.02 -7.39 -21.75
C ILE A 250 -15.84 -8.31 -20.83
N ALA A 251 -15.33 -9.51 -20.58
CA ALA A 251 -15.88 -10.44 -19.61
C ALA A 251 -15.03 -10.51 -18.34
N TRP A 252 -15.66 -10.49 -17.16
CA TRP A 252 -15.03 -10.81 -15.88
C TRP A 252 -15.57 -12.13 -15.34
N ILE A 253 -14.68 -12.99 -14.86
CA ILE A 253 -15.05 -14.29 -14.28
C ILE A 253 -14.67 -14.31 -12.81
N HIS A 254 -15.66 -14.41 -11.91
CA HIS A 254 -15.40 -14.51 -10.48
C HIS A 254 -14.92 -15.89 -10.04
N CYS A 255 -14.39 -15.94 -8.81
CA CYS A 255 -14.06 -17.18 -8.09
C CYS A 255 -13.00 -18.04 -8.80
N VAL A 256 -12.10 -17.45 -9.59
CA VAL A 256 -11.00 -18.19 -10.21
C VAL A 256 -9.97 -18.53 -9.13
N GLY A 257 -9.85 -19.81 -8.80
CA GLY A 257 -8.99 -20.30 -7.72
C GLY A 257 -9.61 -20.25 -6.32
N SER A 258 -10.86 -19.81 -6.17
CA SER A 258 -11.55 -19.71 -4.87
C SER A 258 -12.90 -20.44 -4.91
N ARG A 259 -13.37 -20.91 -3.76
CA ARG A 259 -14.63 -21.68 -3.61
C ARG A 259 -14.65 -22.92 -4.52
N GLN A 260 -13.51 -23.60 -4.62
CA GLN A 260 -13.29 -24.77 -5.44
C GLN A 260 -12.77 -25.91 -4.58
N VAL A 261 -13.32 -27.10 -4.79
CA VAL A 261 -12.89 -28.34 -4.12
C VAL A 261 -12.01 -29.22 -5.02
N LEU A 262 -11.69 -28.72 -6.20
CA LEU A 262 -10.77 -29.36 -7.14
C LEU A 262 -9.32 -29.19 -6.66
N GLU A 263 -8.47 -30.13 -7.02
CA GLU A 263 -7.04 -30.05 -6.75
C GLU A 263 -6.45 -28.75 -7.34
N GLY A 264 -5.57 -28.12 -6.57
CA GLY A 264 -5.00 -26.81 -6.89
C GLY A 264 -5.92 -25.61 -6.62
N GLY A 265 -7.22 -25.80 -6.36
CA GLY A 265 -8.12 -24.71 -5.97
C GLY A 265 -8.19 -24.50 -4.45
N HIS A 266 -8.73 -23.36 -4.03
CA HIS A 266 -9.01 -23.07 -2.62
C HIS A 266 -10.49 -23.23 -2.29
N SER A 267 -10.82 -23.95 -1.21
CA SER A 267 -12.21 -24.17 -0.79
C SER A 267 -12.88 -22.93 -0.19
N TYR A 268 -12.08 -21.97 0.28
CA TYR A 268 -12.55 -20.72 0.87
C TYR A 268 -12.82 -19.62 -0.17
N CYS A 269 -13.51 -18.57 0.26
CA CYS A 269 -13.72 -17.36 -0.53
C CYS A 269 -12.57 -16.38 -0.28
N SER A 270 -12.06 -15.75 -1.33
CA SER A 270 -10.98 -14.77 -1.20
C SER A 270 -11.43 -13.36 -0.81
N SER A 271 -12.66 -13.19 -0.33
CA SER A 271 -13.27 -11.97 0.24
C SER A 271 -13.40 -10.75 -0.70
N VAL A 272 -12.33 -10.37 -1.40
CA VAL A 272 -12.18 -9.09 -2.10
C VAL A 272 -12.53 -9.13 -3.59
N CYS A 273 -12.63 -10.32 -4.20
CA CYS A 273 -12.77 -10.47 -5.64
C CYS A 273 -14.09 -9.96 -6.23
N CYS A 274 -15.15 -9.93 -5.43
CA CYS A 274 -16.40 -9.27 -5.81
C CYS A 274 -16.19 -7.76 -5.98
N SER A 275 -15.56 -7.12 -4.99
CA SER A 275 -15.39 -5.67 -4.94
C SER A 275 -14.33 -5.16 -5.92
N TYR A 276 -13.19 -5.85 -6.10
CA TYR A 276 -12.19 -5.38 -7.06
C TYR A 276 -12.69 -5.50 -8.51
N ILE A 277 -13.52 -6.49 -8.85
CA ILE A 277 -14.09 -6.58 -10.21
C ILE A 277 -15.10 -5.45 -10.42
N GLN A 278 -15.96 -5.18 -9.45
CA GLN A 278 -16.87 -4.02 -9.51
C GLN A 278 -16.08 -2.72 -9.74
N LYS A 279 -14.95 -2.56 -9.05
CA LYS A 279 -14.03 -1.44 -9.26
C LYS A 279 -13.48 -1.43 -10.69
N GLN A 280 -12.93 -2.54 -11.17
CA GLN A 280 -12.38 -2.65 -12.53
C GLN A 280 -13.43 -2.35 -13.61
N VAL A 281 -14.66 -2.81 -13.42
CA VAL A 281 -15.79 -2.52 -14.32
C VAL A 281 -16.10 -1.02 -14.32
N ILE A 282 -16.21 -0.39 -13.15
CA ILE A 282 -16.42 1.07 -13.06
C ILE A 282 -15.28 1.82 -13.75
N LEU A 283 -14.03 1.43 -13.52
CA LEU A 283 -12.87 2.08 -14.12
C LEU A 283 -12.80 1.88 -15.64
N ALA A 284 -13.16 0.70 -16.15
CA ALA A 284 -13.27 0.47 -17.58
C ALA A 284 -14.36 1.35 -18.21
N LYS A 285 -15.50 1.53 -17.53
CA LYS A 285 -16.59 2.42 -17.98
C LYS A 285 -16.23 3.90 -17.88
N ASP A 286 -15.45 4.29 -16.88
CA ASP A 286 -14.90 5.65 -16.76
C ASP A 286 -13.86 5.94 -17.85
N HIS A 287 -13.08 4.91 -18.24
CA HIS A 287 -12.11 4.97 -19.32
C HIS A 287 -12.78 5.10 -20.70
N ASP A 288 -13.76 4.23 -20.98
CA ASP A 288 -14.60 4.28 -22.17
C ASP A 288 -16.07 3.96 -21.83
N ALA A 289 -16.94 4.95 -21.97
CA ALA A 289 -18.36 4.81 -21.72
C ALA A 289 -19.05 3.82 -22.67
N GLY A 290 -18.45 3.55 -23.83
CA GLY A 290 -18.92 2.59 -24.83
C GLY A 290 -18.64 1.12 -24.48
N THR A 291 -17.77 0.82 -23.50
CA THR A 291 -17.42 -0.56 -23.14
C THR A 291 -18.64 -1.34 -22.63
N GLU A 292 -18.87 -2.52 -23.18
CA GLU A 292 -19.82 -3.51 -22.70
C GLU A 292 -19.12 -4.44 -21.69
N ALA A 293 -19.67 -4.54 -20.48
CA ALA A 293 -19.08 -5.33 -19.40
C ALA A 293 -20.02 -6.48 -18.99
N THR A 294 -19.52 -7.70 -19.02
CA THR A 294 -20.26 -8.88 -18.56
C THR A 294 -19.54 -9.56 -17.41
N ILE A 295 -20.19 -9.67 -16.26
CA ILE A 295 -19.63 -10.24 -15.05
C ILE A 295 -20.30 -11.57 -14.77
N PHE A 296 -19.53 -12.65 -14.81
CA PHE A 296 -19.97 -13.99 -14.49
C PHE A 296 -19.69 -14.30 -13.02
N HIS A 297 -20.74 -14.59 -12.25
CA HIS A 297 -20.64 -14.81 -10.81
C HIS A 297 -21.44 -16.01 -10.32
N ASN A 298 -21.07 -16.52 -9.16
CA ASN A 298 -21.90 -17.46 -8.39
C ASN A 298 -22.82 -16.70 -7.44
N ASP A 299 -22.22 -15.77 -6.69
CA ASP A 299 -22.86 -14.87 -5.74
C ASP A 299 -22.05 -13.56 -5.72
N VAL A 300 -22.69 -12.43 -5.46
CA VAL A 300 -22.01 -11.15 -5.21
C VAL A 300 -21.85 -10.98 -3.70
N ARG A 301 -20.60 -10.83 -3.22
CA ARG A 301 -20.27 -10.75 -1.79
C ARG A 301 -19.79 -9.36 -1.38
N SER A 302 -20.68 -8.39 -1.46
CA SER A 302 -20.42 -6.98 -1.12
C SER A 302 -20.67 -6.70 0.37
N HIS A 303 -19.85 -7.27 1.25
CA HIS A 303 -19.94 -7.10 2.70
C HIS A 303 -19.01 -5.99 3.19
N GLY A 304 -19.41 -5.24 4.22
CA GLY A 304 -18.68 -4.09 4.72
C GLY A 304 -19.40 -2.76 4.49
N LYS A 305 -18.82 -1.67 4.98
CA LYS A 305 -19.44 -0.35 4.90
C LYS A 305 -19.39 0.17 3.46
N ASP A 306 -20.56 0.51 2.91
CA ASP A 306 -20.76 1.05 1.55
C ASP A 306 -20.49 0.08 0.37
N PHE A 307 -20.13 -1.19 0.62
CA PHE A 307 -19.82 -2.16 -0.45
C PHE A 307 -21.05 -2.51 -1.29
N GLU A 308 -22.23 -2.64 -0.67
CA GLU A 308 -23.48 -2.89 -1.38
C GLU A 308 -23.85 -1.71 -2.31
N ARG A 309 -23.66 -0.47 -1.85
CA ARG A 309 -23.85 0.72 -2.69
C ARG A 309 -22.87 0.75 -3.86
N PHE A 310 -21.64 0.29 -3.63
CA PHE A 310 -20.63 0.17 -4.67
C PHE A 310 -21.01 -0.86 -5.74
N TYR A 311 -21.57 -2.01 -5.34
CA TYR A 311 -22.15 -2.99 -6.26
C TYR A 311 -23.31 -2.38 -7.06
N GLN A 312 -24.26 -1.74 -6.39
CA GLN A 312 -25.41 -1.11 -7.05
C GLN A 312 -24.96 -0.07 -8.09
N ARG A 313 -23.94 0.74 -7.75
CA ARG A 313 -23.32 1.67 -8.70
C ARG A 313 -22.80 0.94 -9.94
N ALA A 314 -22.01 -0.12 -9.78
CA ALA A 314 -21.47 -0.89 -10.91
C ALA A 314 -22.58 -1.52 -11.76
N ALA A 315 -23.60 -2.12 -11.12
CA ALA A 315 -24.71 -2.80 -11.79
C ALA A 315 -25.66 -1.86 -12.54
N GLN A 316 -25.75 -0.59 -12.14
CA GLN A 316 -26.61 0.41 -12.78
C GLN A 316 -25.93 1.15 -13.96
N LEU A 317 -24.63 0.91 -14.20
CA LEU A 317 -23.94 1.51 -15.34
C LEU A 317 -24.49 0.96 -16.68
N PRO A 318 -24.65 1.80 -17.72
CA PRO A 318 -25.12 1.35 -19.03
C PRO A 318 -24.23 0.25 -19.62
N GLY A 319 -24.80 -0.80 -20.21
CA GLY A 319 -24.03 -1.87 -20.85
C GLY A 319 -23.31 -2.83 -19.89
N VAL A 320 -23.63 -2.79 -18.59
CA VAL A 320 -23.12 -3.75 -17.60
C VAL A 320 -24.15 -4.86 -17.33
N ARG A 321 -23.72 -6.11 -17.36
CA ARG A 321 -24.55 -7.29 -17.06
C ARG A 321 -23.90 -8.15 -15.99
N PHE A 322 -24.68 -8.51 -14.96
CA PHE A 322 -24.31 -9.53 -13.99
C PHE A 322 -25.06 -10.82 -14.31
N ILE A 323 -24.32 -11.87 -14.68
CA ILE A 323 -24.86 -13.16 -15.06
C ILE A 323 -24.45 -14.18 -14.01
N ARG A 324 -25.46 -14.78 -13.37
CA ARG A 324 -25.24 -15.85 -12.40
C ARG A 324 -25.01 -17.18 -13.12
N SER A 325 -23.76 -17.53 -13.41
CA SER A 325 -23.39 -18.78 -14.05
C SER A 325 -21.93 -19.15 -13.80
N TYR A 326 -21.67 -20.46 -13.67
CA TYR A 326 -20.35 -21.00 -13.95
C TYR A 326 -20.07 -20.93 -15.45
N VAL A 327 -18.81 -20.78 -15.83
CA VAL A 327 -18.42 -20.61 -17.22
C VAL A 327 -17.27 -21.53 -17.59
N SER A 328 -17.18 -21.85 -18.87
CA SER A 328 -16.00 -22.47 -19.47
C SER A 328 -15.48 -21.57 -20.60
N ILE A 329 -14.17 -21.40 -20.67
CA ILE A 329 -13.52 -20.76 -21.80
C ILE A 329 -13.66 -21.70 -23.01
N GLY A 330 -14.15 -21.16 -24.12
CA GLY A 330 -14.30 -21.87 -25.39
C GLY A 330 -12.99 -21.86 -26.17
N ARG A 331 -12.98 -21.21 -27.33
CA ARG A 331 -11.82 -21.04 -28.21
C ARG A 331 -11.41 -19.59 -28.39
N GLU A 332 -10.14 -19.39 -28.72
CA GLU A 332 -9.67 -18.18 -29.39
C GLU A 332 -10.10 -18.23 -30.87
N ILE A 333 -10.64 -17.13 -31.38
CA ILE A 333 -10.99 -16.96 -32.79
C ILE A 333 -9.72 -16.52 -33.53
N PRO A 334 -9.15 -17.31 -34.47
CA PRO A 334 -7.83 -17.02 -35.04
C PRO A 334 -7.73 -15.67 -35.77
N SER A 335 -8.83 -15.21 -36.40
CA SER A 335 -8.84 -13.98 -37.19
C SER A 335 -8.92 -12.70 -36.35
N THR A 336 -9.65 -12.73 -35.23
CA THR A 336 -9.87 -11.55 -34.38
C THR A 336 -9.09 -11.61 -33.09
N LYS A 337 -8.56 -12.78 -32.71
CA LYS A 337 -8.00 -13.06 -31.38
C LYS A 337 -9.00 -12.92 -30.23
N ASN A 338 -10.30 -12.85 -30.54
CA ASN A 338 -11.35 -12.79 -29.54
C ASN A 338 -11.56 -14.14 -28.86
N VAL A 339 -12.10 -14.12 -27.64
CA VAL A 339 -12.29 -15.30 -26.80
C VAL A 339 -13.77 -15.57 -26.64
N THR A 340 -14.16 -16.82 -26.84
CA THR A 340 -15.55 -17.27 -26.61
C THR A 340 -15.72 -17.80 -25.20
N ILE A 341 -16.84 -17.49 -24.55
CA ILE A 341 -17.22 -18.00 -23.23
C ILE A 341 -18.55 -18.72 -23.35
N ARG A 342 -18.60 -19.94 -22.80
CA ARG A 342 -19.84 -20.73 -22.69
C ARG A 342 -20.39 -20.65 -21.27
N TYR A 343 -21.67 -20.35 -21.15
CA TYR A 343 -22.35 -20.20 -19.86
C TYR A 343 -23.83 -20.60 -19.95
N ALA A 344 -24.44 -20.93 -18.82
CA ALA A 344 -25.84 -21.30 -18.75
C ALA A 344 -26.70 -20.11 -18.33
N THR A 345 -27.90 -20.04 -18.89
CA THR A 345 -28.95 -19.10 -18.48
C THR A 345 -30.17 -19.89 -18.02
N ALA A 346 -30.97 -19.29 -17.14
CA ALA A 346 -32.18 -19.94 -16.64
C ALA A 346 -33.20 -20.23 -17.75
N ASP A 347 -33.33 -19.32 -18.71
CA ASP A 347 -34.42 -19.35 -19.70
C ASP A 347 -34.00 -19.91 -21.08
N GLU A 348 -32.74 -19.73 -21.49
CA GLU A 348 -32.28 -20.03 -22.86
C GLU A 348 -31.25 -21.16 -22.92
N GLY A 349 -31.01 -21.85 -21.80
CA GLY A 349 -30.03 -22.94 -21.74
C GLY A 349 -28.58 -22.44 -21.89
N VAL A 350 -27.76 -23.19 -22.62
CA VAL A 350 -26.32 -22.90 -22.79
C VAL A 350 -26.12 -21.92 -23.95
N LYS A 351 -25.49 -20.78 -23.65
CA LYS A 351 -25.05 -19.79 -24.63
C LYS A 351 -23.54 -19.85 -24.83
N GLU A 352 -23.10 -19.41 -26.00
CA GLU A 352 -21.71 -19.11 -26.31
C GLU A 352 -21.63 -17.68 -26.80
N GLU A 353 -20.76 -16.88 -26.20
CA GLU A 353 -20.66 -15.45 -26.47
C GLU A 353 -19.20 -15.04 -26.65
N GLU A 354 -18.96 -14.19 -27.64
CA GLU A 354 -17.62 -13.66 -27.99
C GLU A 354 -17.32 -12.38 -27.20
N PHE A 355 -16.06 -12.27 -26.75
CA PHE A 355 -15.49 -11.15 -26.01
C PHE A 355 -14.10 -10.77 -26.55
N ASP A 356 -13.77 -9.49 -26.52
CA ASP A 356 -12.49 -8.97 -26.98
C ASP A 356 -11.38 -9.20 -25.94
N LEU A 357 -11.75 -9.20 -24.65
CA LEU A 357 -10.87 -9.42 -23.51
C LEU A 357 -11.61 -10.18 -22.40
N VAL A 358 -10.91 -11.13 -21.75
CA VAL A 358 -11.43 -11.87 -20.60
C VAL A 358 -10.52 -11.63 -19.39
N VAL A 359 -11.11 -11.20 -18.29
CA VAL A 359 -10.44 -10.90 -17.02
C VAL A 359 -10.82 -11.95 -15.98
N LEU A 360 -9.82 -12.70 -15.52
CA LEU A 360 -9.97 -13.73 -14.48
C LEU A 360 -9.88 -13.09 -13.09
N GLY A 361 -10.98 -13.08 -12.36
CA GLY A 361 -11.03 -12.67 -10.95
C GLY A 361 -10.34 -13.70 -10.06
N ILE A 362 -9.01 -13.62 -9.99
CA ILE A 362 -8.16 -14.56 -9.27
C ILE A 362 -8.26 -14.41 -7.75
N GLY A 363 -8.21 -15.55 -7.07
CA GLY A 363 -8.22 -15.65 -5.61
C GLY A 363 -6.94 -15.17 -4.94
N LEU A 364 -7.01 -15.07 -3.63
CA LEU A 364 -5.90 -14.81 -2.71
C LEU A 364 -5.55 -16.14 -2.02
N GLY A 365 -4.34 -16.64 -2.26
CA GLY A 365 -3.74 -17.79 -1.61
C GLY A 365 -2.79 -17.38 -0.47
N PRO A 366 -2.37 -18.33 0.38
CA PRO A 366 -1.35 -18.07 1.39
C PRO A 366 -0.02 -17.62 0.73
N PRO A 367 0.87 -16.91 1.45
CA PRO A 367 2.22 -16.63 0.95
C PRO A 367 2.93 -17.90 0.49
N VAL A 368 3.55 -17.88 -0.70
CA VAL A 368 4.33 -19.03 -1.23
C VAL A 368 5.43 -19.46 -0.24
N ASP A 369 6.05 -18.51 0.45
CA ASP A 369 7.07 -18.75 1.46
C ASP A 369 6.50 -18.98 2.88
N GLY A 370 5.18 -19.08 3.03
CA GLY A 370 4.49 -19.29 4.31
C GLY A 370 5.06 -20.47 5.13
N PRO A 371 5.22 -21.68 4.56
CA PRO A 371 5.80 -22.82 5.28
C PRO A 371 7.23 -22.58 5.76
N ARG A 372 8.05 -21.90 4.96
CA ARG A 372 9.43 -21.54 5.32
C ARG A 372 9.44 -20.53 6.46
N LEU A 373 8.63 -19.47 6.37
CA LEU A 373 8.46 -18.48 7.43
C LEU A 373 7.96 -19.15 8.72
N ALA A 374 6.99 -20.05 8.63
CA ALA A 374 6.48 -20.78 9.79
C ALA A 374 7.58 -21.58 10.50
N GLY A 375 8.43 -22.29 9.74
CA GLY A 375 9.58 -23.00 10.28
C GLY A 375 10.62 -22.07 10.92
N GLN A 376 10.94 -20.94 10.27
CA GLN A 376 11.91 -19.97 10.80
C GLN A 376 11.43 -19.27 12.06
N PHE A 377 10.16 -18.86 12.09
CA PHE A 377 9.55 -18.18 13.24
C PHE A 377 8.99 -19.14 14.28
N GLY A 378 8.99 -20.45 14.05
CA GLY A 378 8.45 -21.43 14.99
C GLY A 378 6.97 -21.23 15.30
N ILE A 379 6.18 -20.89 14.27
CA ILE A 379 4.72 -20.74 14.35
C ILE A 379 4.03 -21.86 13.57
N GLU A 380 2.75 -22.08 13.84
CA GLU A 380 1.92 -23.03 13.10
C GLU A 380 1.13 -22.31 11.99
N LEU A 381 0.83 -23.06 10.93
CA LEU A 381 -0.12 -22.66 9.90
C LEU A 381 -1.44 -23.41 10.08
N ASP A 382 -2.52 -22.82 9.61
CA ASP A 382 -3.82 -23.48 9.55
C ASP A 382 -3.87 -24.51 8.40
N LEU A 383 -5.03 -25.18 8.26
CA LEU A 383 -5.23 -26.19 7.21
C LEU A 383 -5.21 -25.63 5.78
N HIS A 384 -5.22 -24.30 5.63
CA HIS A 384 -5.19 -23.59 4.36
C HIS A 384 -3.82 -22.96 4.06
N GLY A 385 -2.86 -23.05 4.99
CA GLY A 385 -1.52 -22.49 4.87
C GLY A 385 -1.40 -21.02 5.31
N PHE A 386 -2.44 -20.44 5.91
CA PHE A 386 -2.38 -19.13 6.56
C PHE A 386 -1.87 -19.25 8.00
N CYS A 387 -1.57 -18.14 8.66
CA CYS A 387 -1.12 -18.15 10.04
C CYS A 387 -2.20 -18.71 10.97
N LYS A 388 -1.86 -19.73 11.76
CA LYS A 388 -2.75 -20.22 12.82
C LYS A 388 -2.68 -19.26 14.01
N THR A 389 -3.83 -18.73 14.40
CA THR A 389 -3.94 -17.76 15.51
C THR A 389 -4.82 -18.25 16.64
N ASP A 390 -4.76 -17.56 17.78
CA ASP A 390 -5.69 -17.77 18.89
C ASP A 390 -7.10 -17.31 18.47
N PRO A 391 -8.13 -18.18 18.50
CA PRO A 391 -9.51 -17.79 18.20
C PRO A 391 -10.06 -16.63 19.06
N ALA A 392 -9.55 -16.45 20.28
CA ALA A 392 -9.92 -15.35 21.17
C ALA A 392 -9.16 -14.04 20.86
N ASN A 393 -8.01 -14.14 20.20
CA ASN A 393 -7.21 -13.00 19.78
C ASN A 393 -6.54 -13.29 18.42
N PRO A 394 -7.21 -12.98 17.31
CA PRO A 394 -6.81 -13.43 15.96
C PRO A 394 -5.55 -12.74 15.42
N LEU A 395 -4.80 -12.04 16.26
CA LEU A 395 -3.53 -11.38 15.96
C LEU A 395 -2.33 -12.08 16.65
N GLU A 396 -2.59 -12.93 17.64
CA GLU A 396 -1.57 -13.71 18.33
C GLU A 396 -1.34 -15.03 17.60
N THR A 397 -0.08 -15.31 17.28
CA THR A 397 0.33 -16.60 16.68
C THR A 397 0.48 -17.67 17.77
N THR A 398 0.80 -18.90 17.37
CA THR A 398 1.12 -19.98 18.33
C THR A 398 2.43 -19.76 19.09
N ARG A 399 3.26 -18.76 18.73
CA ARG A 399 4.50 -18.41 19.45
C ARG A 399 4.34 -17.07 20.17
N PRO A 400 4.41 -17.05 21.52
CA PRO A 400 4.37 -15.80 22.28
C PRO A 400 5.42 -14.78 21.84
N GLY A 401 5.01 -13.52 21.70
CA GLY A 401 5.87 -12.42 21.23
C GLY A 401 6.00 -12.32 19.71
N VAL A 402 5.39 -13.23 18.96
CA VAL A 402 5.22 -13.16 17.50
C VAL A 402 3.74 -12.95 17.20
N PHE A 403 3.44 -11.87 16.49
CA PHE A 403 2.09 -11.47 16.09
C PHE A 403 1.95 -11.55 14.57
N ALA A 404 0.72 -11.64 14.07
CA ALA A 404 0.42 -11.65 12.64
C ALA A 404 -0.62 -10.57 12.28
N SER A 405 -0.53 -10.04 11.06
CA SER A 405 -1.44 -9.01 10.54
C SER A 405 -1.63 -9.12 9.03
N GLY A 406 -2.68 -8.46 8.54
CA GLY A 406 -3.00 -8.41 7.12
C GLY A 406 -3.37 -9.78 6.55
N ALA A 407 -3.19 -9.92 5.24
CA ALA A 407 -3.65 -11.07 4.49
C ALA A 407 -2.95 -12.41 4.84
N PHE A 408 -1.96 -12.40 5.75
CA PHE A 408 -1.39 -13.64 6.30
C PHE A 408 -2.34 -14.33 7.29
N LEU A 409 -3.31 -13.60 7.83
CA LEU A 409 -4.41 -14.13 8.64
C LEU A 409 -5.52 -14.78 7.80
N GLY A 410 -5.53 -14.51 6.49
CA GLY A 410 -6.56 -14.95 5.56
C GLY A 410 -6.95 -13.84 4.57
N PRO A 411 -7.74 -14.14 3.53
CA PRO A 411 -8.13 -13.16 2.53
C PRO A 411 -8.95 -12.01 3.11
N MET A 412 -8.44 -10.78 2.98
CA MET A 412 -9.07 -9.56 3.50
C MET A 412 -8.73 -8.34 2.64
N ASP A 413 -9.43 -7.23 2.87
CA ASP A 413 -9.20 -5.98 2.15
C ASP A 413 -8.13 -5.08 2.83
N ILE A 414 -7.89 -3.91 2.23
CA ILE A 414 -6.90 -2.94 2.72
C ILE A 414 -7.31 -2.35 4.08
N PRO A 415 -8.54 -1.85 4.28
CA PRO A 415 -9.01 -1.39 5.60
C PRO A 415 -8.83 -2.43 6.72
N GLU A 416 -9.20 -3.68 6.48
CA GLU A 416 -9.03 -4.77 7.44
C GLU A 416 -7.54 -5.05 7.71
N SER A 417 -6.71 -5.02 6.67
CA SER A 417 -5.25 -5.18 6.81
C SER A 417 -4.64 -4.07 7.67
N VAL A 418 -5.06 -2.82 7.48
CA VAL A 418 -4.61 -1.67 8.30
C VAL A 418 -5.08 -1.83 9.75
N ALA A 419 -6.33 -2.24 9.96
CA ALA A 419 -6.87 -2.42 11.32
C ALA A 419 -6.14 -3.54 12.09
N THR A 420 -5.87 -4.67 11.43
CA THR A 420 -5.14 -5.79 12.05
C THR A 420 -3.68 -5.43 12.32
N ALA A 421 -3.04 -4.63 11.47
CA ALA A 421 -1.70 -4.09 11.71
C ALA A 421 -1.62 -3.22 12.97
N SER A 422 -2.53 -2.25 13.12
CA SER A 422 -2.60 -1.42 14.33
C SER A 422 -2.89 -2.25 15.58
N GLY A 423 -3.74 -3.28 15.46
CA GLY A 423 -3.98 -4.24 16.55
C GLY A 423 -2.73 -5.01 16.95
N ALA A 424 -1.98 -5.55 15.99
CA ALA A 424 -0.75 -6.30 16.24
C ALA A 424 0.35 -5.39 16.84
N GLY A 425 0.45 -4.16 16.35
CA GLY A 425 1.32 -3.12 16.93
C GLY A 425 0.95 -2.80 18.38
N ALA A 426 -0.35 -2.70 18.70
CA ALA A 426 -0.81 -2.46 20.06
C ALA A 426 -0.47 -3.61 21.02
N LEU A 427 -0.59 -4.87 20.57
CA LEU A 427 -0.19 -6.05 21.35
C LEU A 427 1.32 -6.08 21.59
N ALA A 428 2.12 -5.82 20.54
CA ALA A 428 3.57 -5.68 20.67
C ALA A 428 3.95 -4.55 21.63
N SER A 429 3.27 -3.41 21.56
CA SER A 429 3.48 -2.29 22.48
C SER A 429 3.12 -2.64 23.92
N ALA A 430 2.01 -3.36 24.16
CA ALA A 430 1.63 -3.81 25.48
C ALA A 430 2.70 -4.73 26.10
N LEU A 431 3.21 -5.69 25.31
CA LEU A 431 4.30 -6.57 25.72
C LEU A 431 5.58 -5.78 26.06
N LEU A 432 5.89 -4.74 25.28
CA LEU A 432 7.13 -3.98 25.37
C LEU A 432 6.97 -2.61 26.06
N LYS A 433 5.90 -2.38 26.84
CA LYS A 433 5.60 -1.06 27.43
C LYS A 433 6.75 -0.45 28.22
N TYR A 434 7.54 -1.28 28.90
CA TYR A 434 8.70 -0.89 29.70
C TYR A 434 9.89 -0.37 28.85
N ARG A 435 9.81 -0.46 27.52
CA ARG A 435 10.82 0.02 26.57
C ARG A 435 10.41 1.28 25.82
N ARG A 436 9.14 1.67 25.86
CA ARG A 436 8.62 2.82 25.11
C ARG A 436 9.46 4.08 25.36
N GLY A 437 9.90 4.73 24.29
CA GLY A 437 10.67 5.97 24.30
C GLY A 437 12.17 5.81 24.61
N LYS A 438 12.66 4.62 24.99
CA LYS A 438 14.08 4.45 25.39
C LYS A 438 15.06 4.44 24.22
N LEU A 439 14.61 4.02 23.03
CA LEU A 439 15.40 3.93 21.80
C LEU A 439 14.88 4.86 20.70
N ALA A 440 13.78 5.59 20.99
CA ALA A 440 13.24 6.57 20.07
C ALA A 440 14.21 7.75 19.93
N ARG A 441 14.40 8.18 18.70
CA ARG A 441 15.11 9.37 18.28
C ARG A 441 14.10 10.38 17.78
N GLU A 442 14.38 11.64 18.07
CA GLU A 442 13.66 12.75 17.47
C GLU A 442 14.28 13.11 16.12
N ARG A 443 13.43 13.60 15.22
CA ARG A 443 13.89 14.11 13.93
C ARG A 443 14.42 15.52 14.11
N ILE A 444 15.61 15.76 13.57
CA ILE A 444 16.29 17.05 13.65
C ILE A 444 16.14 17.76 12.31
N TYR A 445 15.62 19.00 12.34
CA TYR A 445 15.49 19.84 11.16
C TYR A 445 16.60 20.90 11.12
N PRO A 446 16.95 21.40 9.92
CA PRO A 446 17.77 22.60 9.80
C PRO A 446 17.15 23.80 10.55
N PRO A 447 17.96 24.77 11.03
CA PRO A 447 17.45 25.98 11.63
C PRO A 447 16.48 26.72 10.70
N GLU A 448 15.34 27.17 11.24
CA GLU A 448 14.37 27.96 10.49
C GLU A 448 14.96 29.34 10.13
N ARG A 449 15.00 29.66 8.84
CA ARG A 449 15.39 30.96 8.30
C ARG A 449 14.28 31.98 8.51
N ASP A 450 14.61 33.11 9.13
CA ASP A 450 13.69 34.25 9.25
C ASP A 450 13.59 35.00 7.92
N VAL A 451 12.46 34.85 7.24
CA VAL A 451 12.16 35.47 5.94
C VAL A 451 11.28 36.72 6.07
N SER A 452 11.06 37.25 7.28
CA SER A 452 10.12 38.36 7.54
C SER A 452 10.48 39.67 6.82
N LYS A 453 11.76 39.87 6.49
CA LYS A 453 12.28 41.06 5.79
C LYS A 453 12.65 40.79 4.33
N GLU A 454 12.48 39.56 3.86
CA GLU A 454 12.81 39.18 2.48
C GLU A 454 11.68 39.57 1.52
N GLU A 455 12.03 39.83 0.26
CA GLU A 455 11.04 39.89 -0.82
C GLU A 455 10.35 38.53 -0.98
N VAL A 456 9.04 38.53 -1.20
CA VAL A 456 8.28 37.29 -1.40
C VAL A 456 8.77 36.57 -2.67
N ARG A 457 9.23 35.33 -2.50
CA ARG A 457 9.70 34.44 -3.56
C ARG A 457 8.98 33.11 -3.44
N VAL A 458 7.96 32.94 -4.27
CA VAL A 458 7.11 31.74 -4.31
C VAL A 458 7.72 30.73 -5.29
N GLY A 459 7.88 29.48 -4.85
CA GLY A 459 8.09 28.34 -5.74
C GLY A 459 6.77 27.63 -6.02
N VAL A 460 6.47 27.38 -7.29
CA VAL A 460 5.29 26.64 -7.73
C VAL A 460 5.70 25.28 -8.29
N PHE A 461 5.20 24.20 -7.71
CA PHE A 461 5.51 22.84 -8.16
C PHE A 461 4.21 22.16 -8.62
N ALA A 462 4.08 21.88 -9.92
CA ALA A 462 2.88 21.30 -10.50
C ALA A 462 3.03 19.78 -10.71
N CYS A 463 2.04 19.01 -10.27
CA CYS A 463 2.07 17.56 -10.36
C CYS A 463 1.31 17.06 -11.59
N HIS A 464 1.93 16.18 -12.37
CA HIS A 464 1.28 15.53 -13.52
C HIS A 464 0.39 14.35 -13.09
N CYS A 465 0.83 13.55 -12.12
CA CYS A 465 0.10 12.41 -11.53
C CYS A 465 -0.59 11.48 -12.55
N GLY A 466 0.03 11.28 -13.72
CA GLY A 466 -0.49 10.45 -14.81
C GLY A 466 -1.94 10.76 -15.21
N ALA A 467 -2.77 9.71 -15.28
CA ALA A 467 -4.18 9.83 -15.65
C ALA A 467 -5.04 10.65 -14.66
N ASN A 468 -4.54 10.96 -13.46
CA ASN A 468 -5.30 11.68 -12.44
C ASN A 468 -5.35 13.19 -12.67
N ILE A 469 -4.32 13.79 -13.28
CA ILE A 469 -4.26 15.24 -13.51
C ILE A 469 -3.89 15.53 -14.97
N GLY A 470 -2.72 15.08 -15.43
CA GLY A 470 -2.19 15.41 -16.75
C GLY A 470 -3.01 14.91 -17.94
N ARG A 471 -3.91 13.94 -17.76
CA ARG A 471 -4.88 13.52 -18.80
C ARG A 471 -5.90 14.61 -19.14
N VAL A 472 -6.20 15.50 -18.19
CA VAL A 472 -7.27 16.50 -18.27
C VAL A 472 -6.71 17.92 -18.27
N VAL A 473 -5.71 18.21 -17.43
CA VAL A 473 -5.09 19.52 -17.30
C VAL A 473 -3.77 19.54 -18.04
N ASP A 474 -3.55 20.53 -18.91
CA ASP A 474 -2.26 20.78 -19.54
C ASP A 474 -1.28 21.39 -18.51
N ILE A 475 -0.42 20.54 -17.94
CA ILE A 475 0.54 20.90 -16.90
C ILE A 475 1.70 21.75 -17.43
N PRO A 476 2.32 21.44 -18.60
CA PRO A 476 3.34 22.32 -19.16
C PRO A 476 2.84 23.76 -19.32
N SER A 477 1.62 23.93 -19.86
CA SER A 477 1.03 25.25 -20.03
C SER A 477 0.61 25.91 -18.71
N LEU A 478 0.28 25.12 -17.68
CA LEU A 478 0.04 25.62 -16.32
C LEU A 478 1.33 26.16 -15.68
N VAL A 479 2.46 25.49 -15.86
CA VAL A 479 3.78 25.92 -15.34
C VAL A 479 4.28 27.18 -16.05
N GLU A 480 4.14 27.25 -17.37
CA GLU A 480 4.45 28.45 -18.15
C GLU A 480 3.63 29.63 -17.63
N TYR A 481 2.32 29.45 -17.47
CA TYR A 481 1.45 30.47 -16.89
C TYR A 481 1.88 30.87 -15.46
N ALA A 482 2.15 29.90 -14.58
CA ALA A 482 2.56 30.16 -13.20
C ALA A 482 3.85 31.00 -13.13
N SER A 483 4.79 30.77 -14.05
CA SER A 483 6.04 31.54 -14.16
C SER A 483 5.82 33.02 -14.47
N THR A 484 4.68 33.39 -15.06
CA THR A 484 4.33 34.80 -15.35
C THR A 484 3.69 35.54 -14.17
N LEU A 485 3.32 34.83 -13.11
CA LEU A 485 2.64 35.42 -11.96
C LEU A 485 3.61 36.23 -11.08
N GLY A 486 3.13 37.34 -10.53
CA GLY A 486 3.90 38.14 -9.59
C GLY A 486 4.35 37.32 -8.36
N HIS A 487 5.56 37.59 -7.88
CA HIS A 487 6.24 36.89 -6.78
C HIS A 487 6.68 35.45 -7.06
N VAL A 488 6.34 34.85 -8.20
CA VAL A 488 6.83 33.51 -8.55
C VAL A 488 8.29 33.61 -9.01
N ALA A 489 9.18 32.99 -8.23
CA ALA A 489 10.62 32.95 -8.51
C ALA A 489 11.06 31.65 -9.18
N HIS A 490 10.23 30.61 -9.09
CA HIS A 490 10.46 29.30 -9.70
C HIS A 490 9.13 28.62 -9.97
N ALA A 491 8.99 28.00 -11.15
CA ALA A 491 7.92 27.06 -11.41
C ALA A 491 8.46 25.84 -12.15
N GLU A 492 8.03 24.65 -11.76
CA GLU A 492 8.39 23.41 -12.43
C GLU A 492 7.25 22.38 -12.35
N GLU A 493 7.30 21.40 -13.24
CA GLU A 493 6.45 20.21 -13.16
C GLU A 493 7.24 18.98 -12.73
N GLY A 494 6.53 18.01 -12.16
CA GLY A 494 7.06 16.69 -11.87
C GLY A 494 5.98 15.63 -12.02
N LEU A 495 6.37 14.40 -12.36
CA LEU A 495 5.43 13.32 -12.54
C LEU A 495 4.70 12.98 -11.23
N PHE A 496 5.48 12.85 -10.14
CA PHE A 496 4.97 12.60 -8.79
C PHE A 496 5.63 13.55 -7.79
N ILE A 497 5.08 14.76 -7.64
CA ILE A 497 5.60 15.74 -6.66
C ILE A 497 5.53 15.22 -5.21
N CYS A 498 4.74 14.17 -4.95
CA CYS A 498 4.64 13.50 -3.67
C CYS A 498 5.56 12.28 -3.51
N SER A 499 6.64 12.15 -4.30
CA SER A 499 7.67 11.12 -4.12
C SER A 499 8.82 11.62 -3.22
N THR A 500 9.62 10.69 -2.69
CA THR A 500 10.75 11.03 -1.79
C THR A 500 11.77 11.95 -2.47
N ASP A 501 12.15 11.62 -3.71
CA ASP A 501 13.10 12.39 -4.53
C ASP A 501 12.57 13.79 -4.86
N ALA A 502 11.30 13.91 -5.23
CA ALA A 502 10.69 15.21 -5.49
C ALA A 502 10.66 16.08 -4.23
N ALA A 503 10.41 15.48 -3.07
CA ALA A 503 10.43 16.20 -1.80
C ALA A 503 11.85 16.69 -1.44
N GLU A 504 12.89 15.88 -1.66
CA GLU A 504 14.30 16.32 -1.51
C GLU A 504 14.68 17.42 -2.51
N GLN A 505 14.22 17.31 -3.76
CA GLN A 505 14.42 18.33 -4.79
C GLN A 505 13.76 19.65 -4.41
N ILE A 506 12.53 19.63 -3.88
CA ILE A 506 11.85 20.84 -3.38
C ILE A 506 12.67 21.47 -2.25
N SER A 507 13.09 20.68 -1.26
CA SER A 507 13.92 21.14 -0.14
C SER A 507 15.23 21.79 -0.61
N SER A 508 15.86 21.23 -1.64
CA SER A 508 17.09 21.77 -2.23
C SER A 508 16.82 23.05 -3.01
N THR A 509 15.76 23.06 -3.82
CA THR A 509 15.33 24.23 -4.60
C THR A 509 14.96 25.42 -3.72
N ILE A 510 14.34 25.17 -2.56
CA ILE A 510 14.06 26.21 -1.55
C ILE A 510 15.36 26.93 -1.15
N LYS A 511 16.44 26.17 -0.91
CA LYS A 511 17.74 26.70 -0.50
C LYS A 511 18.45 27.40 -1.66
N GLU A 512 18.56 26.73 -2.80
CA GLU A 512 19.31 27.22 -3.97
C GLU A 512 18.73 28.48 -4.58
N LYS A 513 17.39 28.56 -4.69
CA LYS A 513 16.69 29.70 -5.31
C LYS A 513 16.20 30.74 -4.30
N GLY A 514 16.49 30.52 -3.02
CA GLY A 514 16.08 31.38 -1.92
C GLY A 514 14.56 31.52 -1.80
N LEU A 515 13.80 30.46 -2.08
CA LEU A 515 12.34 30.49 -1.98
C LEU A 515 11.92 30.64 -0.52
N ASN A 516 10.90 31.46 -0.26
CA ASN A 516 10.37 31.65 1.08
C ASN A 516 8.89 31.30 1.19
N ARG A 517 8.22 30.96 0.09
CA ARG A 517 6.87 30.40 0.04
C ARG A 517 6.82 29.27 -0.98
N VAL A 518 5.97 28.29 -0.75
CA VAL A 518 5.82 27.15 -1.65
C VAL A 518 4.34 26.91 -1.93
N VAL A 519 4.00 26.79 -3.20
CA VAL A 519 2.70 26.33 -3.68
C VAL A 519 2.91 25.01 -4.40
N VAL A 520 2.19 23.97 -3.97
CA VAL A 520 2.12 22.71 -4.72
C VAL A 520 0.76 22.64 -5.42
N ALA A 521 0.78 22.55 -6.75
CA ALA A 521 -0.41 22.37 -7.56
C ALA A 521 -0.63 20.87 -7.81
N ALA A 522 -1.41 20.23 -6.94
CA ALA A 522 -1.58 18.79 -6.92
C ALA A 522 -2.91 18.35 -6.28
N CYS A 523 -2.83 17.30 -5.47
CA CYS A 523 -3.91 16.59 -4.79
C CYS A 523 -4.48 17.36 -3.59
N THR A 524 -5.47 16.76 -2.93
CA THR A 524 -6.06 17.32 -1.70
C THR A 524 -5.04 17.59 -0.58
N PRO A 525 -5.14 18.74 0.13
CA PRO A 525 -4.32 19.02 1.30
C PRO A 525 -4.55 18.00 2.42
N ARG A 526 -5.73 17.36 2.49
CA ARG A 526 -6.07 16.40 3.54
C ARG A 526 -5.06 15.26 3.69
N THR A 527 -4.45 14.82 2.58
CA THR A 527 -3.55 13.66 2.57
C THR A 527 -2.07 14.05 2.44
N HIS A 528 -1.76 15.18 1.80
CA HIS A 528 -0.37 15.52 1.45
C HIS A 528 0.14 16.82 2.07
N GLU A 529 -0.71 17.64 2.71
CA GLU A 529 -0.24 18.87 3.36
C GLU A 529 0.83 18.60 4.44
N PRO A 530 0.70 17.60 5.34
CA PRO A 530 1.73 17.31 6.33
C PRO A 530 3.09 16.98 5.71
N LEU A 531 3.09 16.22 4.60
CA LEU A 531 4.29 15.88 3.84
C LEU A 531 5.02 17.13 3.36
N PHE A 532 4.32 18.04 2.68
CA PHE A 532 4.99 19.24 2.14
C PHE A 532 5.38 20.24 3.22
N ARG A 533 4.58 20.36 4.28
CA ARG A 533 4.95 21.14 5.46
C ARG A 533 6.27 20.67 6.06
N ASP A 534 6.43 19.35 6.17
CA ASP A 534 7.65 18.71 6.61
C ASP A 534 8.84 18.98 5.65
N THR A 535 8.61 18.91 4.34
CA THR A 535 9.58 19.30 3.30
C THR A 535 10.03 20.77 3.43
N LEU A 536 9.13 21.69 3.77
CA LEU A 536 9.52 23.10 4.00
C LEU A 536 10.48 23.23 5.18
N ARG A 537 10.28 22.45 6.25
CA ARG A 537 11.20 22.43 7.41
C ARG A 537 12.58 21.91 7.01
N GLU A 538 12.66 20.88 6.17
CA GLU A 538 13.92 20.40 5.58
C GLU A 538 14.59 21.44 4.67
N GLY A 539 13.78 22.23 3.96
CA GLY A 539 14.20 23.41 3.20
C GLY A 539 14.71 24.56 4.09
N GLY A 540 14.47 24.49 5.41
CA GLY A 540 14.89 25.49 6.39
C GLY A 540 13.95 26.70 6.47
N ILE A 541 12.68 26.58 6.06
CA ILE A 541 11.68 27.65 6.19
C ILE A 541 10.47 27.19 7.01
N ASN A 542 9.70 28.15 7.54
CA ASN A 542 8.52 27.84 8.36
C ASN A 542 7.50 27.00 7.58
N GLN A 543 7.05 25.88 8.17
CA GLN A 543 6.11 24.96 7.53
C GLN A 543 4.78 25.61 7.11
N TYR A 544 4.37 26.71 7.75
CA TYR A 544 3.12 27.41 7.45
C TYR A 544 3.24 28.42 6.29
N PHE A 545 4.37 28.42 5.59
CA PHE A 545 4.58 29.11 4.31
C PHE A 545 4.21 28.27 3.08
N PHE A 546 3.42 27.23 3.31
CA PHE A 546 2.91 26.32 2.30
C PHE A 546 1.44 26.61 1.96
N ASP A 547 1.09 26.48 0.67
CA ASP A 547 -0.30 26.40 0.22
C ASP A 547 -0.46 25.27 -0.82
N MET A 548 -1.61 24.61 -0.82
CA MET A 548 -1.93 23.55 -1.78
C MET A 548 -2.98 24.04 -2.78
N ALA A 549 -2.56 24.18 -4.04
CA ALA A 549 -3.45 24.42 -5.16
C ALA A 549 -4.07 23.08 -5.60
N ASN A 550 -5.27 22.77 -5.10
CA ASN A 550 -5.96 21.53 -5.45
C ASN A 550 -6.48 21.57 -6.90
N ILE A 551 -5.68 21.05 -7.83
CA ILE A 551 -6.02 20.94 -9.27
C ILE A 551 -6.52 19.54 -9.65
N ARG A 552 -6.64 18.62 -8.68
CA ARG A 552 -7.16 17.27 -8.91
C ARG A 552 -8.65 17.16 -8.60
N GLU A 553 -9.02 17.13 -7.33
CA GLU A 553 -10.41 16.92 -6.89
C GLU A 553 -11.30 18.11 -7.25
N HIS A 554 -10.74 19.32 -7.22
CA HIS A 554 -11.50 20.53 -7.54
C HIS A 554 -11.39 20.93 -9.02
N CYS A 555 -10.61 20.21 -9.84
CA CYS A 555 -10.46 20.54 -11.26
C CYS A 555 -10.49 19.31 -12.17
N SER A 556 -9.38 18.56 -12.28
CA SER A 556 -9.26 17.43 -13.20
C SER A 556 -10.43 16.44 -13.13
N TRP A 557 -10.82 16.00 -11.92
CA TRP A 557 -11.83 14.95 -11.76
C TRP A 557 -13.25 15.40 -12.08
N VAL A 558 -13.59 16.66 -11.77
CA VAL A 558 -14.95 17.19 -12.02
C VAL A 558 -15.14 17.67 -13.45
N HIS A 559 -14.05 17.87 -14.18
CA HIS A 559 -14.02 18.41 -15.55
C HIS A 559 -13.33 17.45 -16.54
N SER A 560 -13.40 16.15 -16.30
CA SER A 560 -12.69 15.13 -17.08
C SER A 560 -13.02 15.11 -18.58
N LYS A 561 -14.11 15.78 -18.98
CA LYS A 561 -14.57 15.90 -20.38
C LYS A 561 -14.34 17.30 -20.98
N GLN A 562 -13.82 18.26 -20.21
CA GLN A 562 -13.67 19.67 -20.59
C GLN A 562 -12.22 20.11 -20.34
N LYS A 563 -11.28 19.64 -21.17
CA LYS A 563 -9.84 19.78 -20.91
C LYS A 563 -9.37 21.22 -20.94
N GLU A 564 -9.86 22.01 -21.89
CA GLU A 564 -9.53 23.41 -22.06
C GLU A 564 -10.03 24.24 -20.86
N GLU A 565 -11.28 24.04 -20.44
CA GLU A 565 -11.86 24.71 -19.28
C GLU A 565 -11.22 24.24 -17.96
N ALA A 566 -10.86 22.96 -17.86
CA ALA A 566 -10.11 22.43 -16.72
C ALA A 566 -8.74 23.09 -16.61
N THR A 567 -8.03 23.26 -17.73
CA THR A 567 -6.73 23.95 -17.75
C THR A 567 -6.88 25.41 -17.35
N ALA A 568 -7.88 26.12 -17.88
CA ALA A 568 -8.17 27.49 -17.48
C ALA A 568 -8.49 27.62 -15.97
N LYS A 569 -9.32 26.72 -15.43
CA LYS A 569 -9.64 26.68 -14.01
C LYS A 569 -8.42 26.33 -13.15
N ALA A 570 -7.54 25.43 -13.60
CA ALA A 570 -6.30 25.10 -12.89
C ALA A 570 -5.38 26.33 -12.77
N ARG A 571 -5.26 27.13 -13.84
CA ARG A 571 -4.53 28.41 -13.82
C ARG A 571 -5.11 29.37 -12.79
N ASP A 572 -6.44 29.48 -12.72
CA ASP A 572 -7.11 30.32 -11.72
C ASP A 572 -6.84 29.85 -10.27
N ILE A 573 -6.90 28.54 -10.03
CA ILE A 573 -6.59 27.94 -8.73
C ILE A 573 -5.15 28.25 -8.32
N VAL A 574 -4.19 28.03 -9.21
CA VAL A 574 -2.76 28.33 -8.95
C VAL A 574 -2.55 29.82 -8.71
N ARG A 575 -3.17 30.70 -9.50
CA ARG A 575 -3.11 32.16 -9.29
C ARG A 575 -3.63 32.56 -7.92
N MET A 576 -4.77 32.00 -7.49
CA MET A 576 -5.33 32.27 -6.16
C MET A 576 -4.40 31.77 -5.04
N SER A 577 -3.81 30.58 -5.20
CA SER A 577 -2.87 30.00 -4.25
C SER A 577 -1.56 30.81 -4.15
N VAL A 578 -1.00 31.28 -5.26
CA VAL A 578 0.17 32.17 -5.25
C VAL A 578 -0.14 33.48 -4.53
N ALA A 579 -1.30 34.10 -4.82
CA ALA A 579 -1.73 35.32 -4.14
C ALA A 579 -1.94 35.12 -2.63
N ARG A 580 -2.46 33.96 -2.22
CA ARG A 580 -2.59 33.56 -0.81
C ARG A 580 -1.23 33.32 -0.17
N ALA A 581 -0.35 32.56 -0.82
CA ALA A 581 0.98 32.22 -0.33
C ALA A 581 1.82 33.48 -0.06
N ALA A 582 1.71 34.49 -0.92
CA ALA A 582 2.36 35.80 -0.75
C ALA A 582 1.92 36.55 0.53
N ARG A 583 0.78 36.19 1.11
CA ARG A 583 0.23 36.81 2.34
C ARG A 583 0.41 35.93 3.59
N LEU A 584 0.97 34.73 3.45
CA LEU A 584 1.20 33.83 4.59
C LEU A 584 2.20 34.45 5.56
N LYS A 585 1.92 34.23 6.86
CA LYS A 585 2.75 34.63 8.00
C LYS A 585 3.21 33.37 8.73
N PRO A 586 4.40 33.39 9.34
CA PRO A 586 4.90 32.23 10.06
C PRO A 586 3.99 31.97 11.27
N LEU A 587 3.68 30.70 11.52
CA LEU A 587 3.00 30.26 12.73
C LEU A 587 3.96 29.41 13.58
N ARG A 588 3.69 29.37 14.88
CA ARG A 588 4.42 28.54 15.84
C ARG A 588 3.46 27.54 16.46
N GLU A 589 3.92 26.33 16.59
CA GLU A 589 3.25 25.32 17.41
C GLU A 589 3.51 25.62 18.88
N PHE A 590 2.52 25.36 19.71
CA PHE A 590 2.63 25.46 21.16
C PHE A 590 2.23 24.11 21.75
N GLU A 591 3.02 23.64 22.70
CA GLU A 591 2.72 22.41 23.41
C GLU A 591 1.66 22.66 24.47
N LEU A 592 0.58 21.87 24.43
CA LEU A 592 -0.45 21.87 25.46
C LEU A 592 -0.34 20.59 26.27
N PRO A 593 -0.47 20.65 27.61
CA PRO A 593 -0.54 19.44 28.42
C PRO A 593 -1.81 18.67 28.07
N VAL A 594 -1.66 17.36 27.82
CA VAL A 594 -2.78 16.45 27.57
C VAL A 594 -2.85 15.42 28.70
N THR A 595 -4.05 15.16 29.21
CA THR A 595 -4.29 14.05 30.14
C THR A 595 -4.08 12.72 29.40
N LYS A 596 -3.10 11.92 29.84
CA LYS A 596 -2.77 10.61 29.26
C LYS A 596 -3.75 9.52 29.74
N ALA A 597 -5.04 9.72 29.47
CA ALA A 597 -6.12 8.80 29.77
C ALA A 597 -7.06 8.68 28.56
N ALA A 598 -7.74 7.53 28.44
CA ALA A 598 -8.66 7.26 27.34
C ALA A 598 -10.09 7.06 27.85
N LEU A 599 -11.06 7.56 27.09
CA LEU A 599 -12.47 7.23 27.24
C LEU A 599 -12.84 6.21 26.17
N VAL A 600 -13.36 5.06 26.58
CA VAL A 600 -13.94 4.04 25.70
C VAL A 600 -15.45 4.03 25.91
N VAL A 601 -16.19 4.19 24.81
CA VAL A 601 -17.67 4.22 24.82
C VAL A 601 -18.21 2.92 24.25
N GLY A 602 -18.96 2.19 25.06
CA GLY A 602 -19.52 0.86 24.78
C GLY A 602 -18.70 -0.26 25.41
N GLY A 603 -19.31 -1.04 26.29
CA GLY A 603 -18.80 -2.22 26.98
C GLY A 603 -19.04 -3.55 26.25
N GLY A 604 -19.24 -3.52 24.93
CA GLY A 604 -19.23 -4.72 24.08
C GLY A 604 -17.83 -5.31 23.90
N LEU A 605 -17.72 -6.39 23.11
CA LEU A 605 -16.44 -7.08 22.86
C LEU A 605 -15.33 -6.12 22.40
N ALA A 606 -15.61 -5.29 21.39
CA ALA A 606 -14.64 -4.32 20.86
C ALA A 606 -14.18 -3.32 21.93
N GLY A 607 -15.11 -2.72 22.68
CA GLY A 607 -14.76 -1.71 23.69
C GLY A 607 -14.01 -2.28 24.89
N MET A 608 -14.39 -3.48 25.36
CA MET A 608 -13.61 -4.16 26.40
C MET A 608 -12.18 -4.50 25.94
N THR A 609 -12.02 -4.99 24.70
CA THR A 609 -10.70 -5.26 24.12
C THR A 609 -9.88 -3.98 23.95
N SER A 610 -10.48 -2.89 23.48
CA SER A 610 -9.81 -1.58 23.38
C SER A 610 -9.39 -1.06 24.76
N ALA A 611 -10.26 -1.15 25.76
CA ALA A 611 -9.96 -0.72 27.12
C ALA A 611 -8.78 -1.51 27.71
N LEU A 612 -8.77 -2.83 27.55
CA LEU A 612 -7.66 -3.67 27.98
C LEU A 612 -6.37 -3.39 27.20
N SER A 613 -6.44 -3.20 25.88
CA SER A 613 -5.27 -2.88 25.06
C SER A 613 -4.60 -1.58 25.52
N ILE A 614 -5.37 -0.53 25.74
CA ILE A 614 -4.87 0.78 26.20
C ILE A 614 -4.34 0.68 27.64
N ALA A 615 -5.05 -0.03 28.52
CA ALA A 615 -4.65 -0.15 29.92
C ALA A 615 -3.38 -1.02 30.09
N ASN A 616 -3.26 -2.10 29.32
CA ASN A 616 -2.06 -2.95 29.31
C ASN A 616 -0.82 -2.18 28.84
N GLN A 617 -1.01 -1.20 27.95
CA GLN A 617 0.01 -0.26 27.50
C GLN A 617 0.39 0.81 28.54
N GLY A 618 -0.27 0.83 29.71
CA GLY A 618 0.08 1.68 30.85
C GLY A 618 -0.70 2.99 30.95
N PHE A 619 -1.86 3.11 30.30
CA PHE A 619 -2.70 4.30 30.36
C PHE A 619 -3.98 4.05 31.17
N GLU A 620 -4.49 5.10 31.81
CA GLU A 620 -5.77 5.05 32.53
C GLU A 620 -6.95 5.06 31.55
N VAL A 621 -7.99 4.27 31.83
CA VAL A 621 -9.14 4.09 30.95
C VAL A 621 -10.45 4.24 31.72
N ALA A 622 -11.33 5.10 31.22
CA ALA A 622 -12.75 5.11 31.58
C ALA A 622 -13.53 4.31 30.53
N LEU A 623 -14.16 3.20 30.91
CA LEU A 623 -15.06 2.43 30.06
C LEU A 623 -16.50 2.75 30.43
N VAL A 624 -17.27 3.34 29.51
CA VAL A 624 -18.67 3.68 29.72
C VAL A 624 -19.55 2.68 28.96
N GLU A 625 -20.45 2.01 29.65
CA GLU A 625 -21.50 1.16 29.09
C GLU A 625 -22.86 1.73 29.51
N LYS A 626 -23.85 1.68 28.61
CA LYS A 626 -25.22 2.13 28.89
C LYS A 626 -26.05 1.05 29.60
N ASP A 627 -25.67 -0.21 29.43
CA ASP A 627 -26.33 -1.36 30.03
C ASP A 627 -25.72 -1.68 31.41
N SER A 628 -26.45 -2.42 32.25
CA SER A 628 -25.97 -2.85 33.59
C SER A 628 -24.77 -3.80 33.53
N ASP A 629 -24.44 -4.28 32.34
CA ASP A 629 -23.71 -5.50 32.09
C ASP A 629 -22.81 -5.34 30.88
N LEU A 630 -21.53 -5.69 31.03
CA LEU A 630 -20.59 -5.76 29.92
C LEU A 630 -20.85 -7.01 29.04
N GLY A 631 -20.43 -6.95 27.77
CA GLY A 631 -20.47 -8.05 26.81
C GLY A 631 -21.27 -7.76 25.54
N GLY A 632 -22.25 -6.85 25.60
CA GLY A 632 -23.08 -6.46 24.46
C GLY A 632 -23.69 -7.68 23.72
N MET A 633 -23.66 -7.65 22.39
CA MET A 633 -24.22 -8.72 21.54
C MET A 633 -23.55 -10.09 21.74
N ALA A 634 -22.29 -10.14 22.21
CA ALA A 634 -21.58 -11.41 22.40
C ALA A 634 -22.23 -12.28 23.49
N ARG A 635 -23.00 -11.69 24.43
CA ARG A 635 -23.81 -12.44 25.42
C ARG A 635 -24.91 -13.30 24.80
N ARG A 636 -25.26 -13.06 23.54
CA ARG A 636 -26.30 -13.80 22.81
C ARG A 636 -25.73 -14.90 21.91
N VAL A 637 -24.40 -15.05 21.86
CA VAL A 637 -23.71 -16.00 20.99
C VAL A 637 -23.04 -17.05 21.86
N HIS A 638 -23.43 -18.32 21.73
CA HIS A 638 -22.88 -19.37 22.59
C HIS A 638 -21.62 -20.02 22.03
N ARG A 639 -21.60 -20.29 20.71
CA ARG A 639 -20.49 -20.97 20.04
C ARG A 639 -20.20 -20.38 18.67
N THR A 640 -18.92 -20.44 18.26
CA THR A 640 -18.52 -20.18 16.87
C THR A 640 -18.73 -21.41 16.00
N LEU A 641 -18.57 -21.26 14.68
CA LEU A 641 -18.62 -22.37 13.72
C LEU A 641 -17.55 -23.42 14.02
N ASP A 642 -16.38 -23.00 14.52
CA ASP A 642 -15.27 -23.87 14.92
C ASP A 642 -15.42 -24.45 16.33
N GLY A 643 -16.57 -24.21 16.99
CA GLY A 643 -16.91 -24.81 18.28
C GLY A 643 -16.35 -24.08 19.51
N MET A 644 -15.75 -22.89 19.35
CA MET A 644 -15.26 -22.07 20.46
C MET A 644 -16.41 -21.64 21.38
N ASP A 645 -16.22 -21.73 22.69
CA ASP A 645 -17.18 -21.24 23.68
C ASP A 645 -17.07 -19.71 23.84
N VAL A 646 -18.00 -18.99 23.21
CA VAL A 646 -18.01 -17.53 23.21
C VAL A 646 -18.38 -16.97 24.59
N GLN A 647 -19.24 -17.66 25.36
CA GLN A 647 -19.61 -17.18 26.69
C GLN A 647 -18.44 -17.27 27.67
N ALA A 648 -17.63 -18.33 27.57
CA ALA A 648 -16.39 -18.44 28.35
C ALA A 648 -15.43 -17.27 28.05
N THR A 649 -15.24 -16.91 26.78
CA THR A 649 -14.40 -15.77 26.36
C THR A 649 -14.94 -14.44 26.87
N VAL A 650 -16.25 -14.20 26.75
CA VAL A 650 -16.87 -12.97 27.26
C VAL A 650 -16.70 -12.87 28.77
N HIS A 651 -16.96 -13.94 29.52
CA HIS A 651 -16.77 -13.95 30.97
C HIS A 651 -15.32 -13.68 31.38
N ASP A 652 -14.34 -14.24 30.65
CA ASP A 652 -12.94 -13.97 30.92
C ASP A 652 -12.58 -12.51 30.62
N LEU A 653 -13.08 -11.95 29.52
CA LEU A 653 -12.83 -10.56 29.15
C LEU A 653 -13.43 -9.58 30.17
N VAL A 654 -14.67 -9.80 30.59
CA VAL A 654 -15.35 -9.02 31.64
C VAL A 654 -14.54 -9.09 32.94
N ARG A 655 -14.10 -10.28 33.34
CA ARG A 655 -13.27 -10.47 34.53
C ARG A 655 -11.95 -9.70 34.42
N LYS A 656 -11.27 -9.73 33.27
CA LYS A 656 -10.03 -9.00 33.03
C LYS A 656 -10.26 -7.49 33.14
N VAL A 657 -11.34 -6.96 32.55
CA VAL A 657 -11.72 -5.55 32.62
C VAL A 657 -11.91 -5.08 34.06
N TYR A 658 -12.78 -5.74 34.83
CA TYR A 658 -13.06 -5.32 36.22
C TYR A 658 -11.86 -5.50 37.16
N LYS A 659 -10.94 -6.43 36.86
CA LYS A 659 -9.74 -6.65 37.68
C LYS A 659 -8.57 -5.73 37.33
N HIS A 660 -8.58 -5.08 36.17
CA HIS A 660 -7.45 -4.26 35.73
C HIS A 660 -7.45 -2.92 36.48
N SER A 661 -6.37 -2.62 37.20
CA SER A 661 -6.30 -1.45 38.10
C SER A 661 -6.47 -0.11 37.40
N SER A 662 -6.06 -0.02 36.12
CA SER A 662 -6.17 1.19 35.30
C SER A 662 -7.46 1.28 34.47
N ILE A 663 -8.44 0.39 34.69
CA ILE A 663 -9.74 0.48 34.02
C ILE A 663 -10.82 0.79 35.06
N ARG A 664 -11.54 1.89 34.84
CA ARG A 664 -12.73 2.24 35.61
C ARG A 664 -13.96 2.10 34.73
N VAL A 665 -14.86 1.20 35.12
CA VAL A 665 -16.12 0.97 34.42
C VAL A 665 -17.21 1.89 35.00
N PHE A 666 -17.97 2.51 34.12
CA PHE A 666 -19.14 3.32 34.41
C PHE A 666 -20.34 2.73 33.68
N HIS A 667 -21.42 2.52 34.42
CA HIS A 667 -22.72 2.05 33.91
C HIS A 667 -23.72 3.19 33.85
#